data_AF-A0A7T4MUB0-F1
#
_entry.id   AF-A0A7T4MUB0-F1
#
_cell.length_a   1.000
_cell.length_b   1.000
_cell.length_c   1.000
_cell.angle_alpha   90.00
_cell.angle_beta   90.00
_cell.angle_gamma   90.00
#
_symmetry.space_group_name_H-M   'P 1'
#
loop_
_entity.id
_entity.type
_entity.pdbx_description
1 polymer ?
#
loop_
_entity_poly.entity_id
_entity_poly.type
_entity_poly.pdbx_seq_one_letter_code
_entity_poly.pdbx_strand_id
1 'polypeptide(L)'
;MDWGVKESFRRYIKGPIARGDIAVSGGLTQNADGTYRWSGGEGTYDGTRGEISLPGTVAFTGHGGILETRLGNLRLKIDGDQGVLITDAKARPFIDATTQGELEDYRNLELADVDLKGLTSADGNIRLQDAKVTLKDSGRAVFGQSFYEAGQELDSLNLTAAYTAAQEPSAQPSEQPQPSEQPQPTRTPTAAPSSSPKPSTAAPQPSARPSEAPAQPTRDSGQGTSQDGKKTETTKRTVDSGTMSWGVKESFRKYIKGPIARGSWTVSGVQDRNGIFTYDDASGYYDPATRTGQIDYPGTLHFTGHKGLLDLTIANARLQIRDGQGTLVADVDSRELNDDYKTPGKMISCKSVALAQVDLSGATLTGDVISAQDARTILTSKGADAFAGFYEAGQELDPLSFTARLGAAVQNPDKATLDEADTSAGSGKSASASTDDAAQTGSSNGSGTGPGSGAQSGTSAGGAGAVSTDPGQAELQCVPVTVTETATPTAASGAPSAQGTVSAATMDWGLKTSFRNYISGGIAKGKWDLTDVSYANGKYSWSGGTGTFTDGSGSLKFPGTLHFTGHKGILDTKLSDFHLEIDGSHGKLYATISSNDMEGKNKDYGDVVFANVDLSGIRADGGSVSVSDAKTTFTQTGADAFANFYEAGQELDPLSFSATLTGDAAAPAADASPQVTTRVEYRGPGCENLAETGAQRPQQLAAVGLAVLAAGAASVVIARRRLNGRQR
;
A
#
# COMPACT_ATOMS: atom_id res chain seq x y z
N MET A 1 -24.07 -8.16 8.68
CA MET A 1 -23.12 -7.55 7.74
C MET A 1 -23.14 -8.38 6.47
N ASP A 2 -23.27 -7.76 5.31
CA ASP A 2 -23.16 -8.41 4.02
C ASP A 2 -21.86 -7.98 3.35
N TRP A 3 -21.02 -8.94 3.00
CA TRP A 3 -19.73 -8.70 2.35
C TRP A 3 -19.28 -9.94 1.56
N GLY A 4 -18.78 -9.75 0.34
CA GLY A 4 -18.43 -10.84 -0.58
C GLY A 4 -16.96 -11.25 -0.63
N VAL A 5 -16.08 -10.56 0.09
CA VAL A 5 -14.62 -10.57 -0.16
C VAL A 5 -14.29 -9.90 -1.50
N LYS A 6 -14.36 -10.62 -2.63
CA LYS A 6 -14.17 -10.03 -3.97
C LYS A 6 -14.88 -10.84 -5.07
N GLU A 7 -15.69 -10.17 -5.89
CA GLU A 7 -16.56 -10.81 -6.88
C GLU A 7 -15.77 -11.54 -7.98
N SER A 8 -14.67 -10.94 -8.47
CA SER A 8 -13.75 -11.60 -9.40
C SER A 8 -13.08 -12.84 -8.80
N PHE A 9 -12.78 -12.84 -7.49
CA PHE A 9 -12.20 -13.99 -6.79
C PHE A 9 -13.24 -15.12 -6.65
N ARG A 10 -14.48 -14.81 -6.25
CA ARG A 10 -15.57 -15.80 -6.22
C ARG A 10 -15.81 -16.43 -7.60
N ARG A 11 -15.83 -15.62 -8.66
CA ARG A 11 -15.95 -16.07 -10.05
C ARG A 11 -14.76 -16.92 -10.51
N TYR A 12 -13.54 -16.59 -10.09
CA TYR A 12 -12.35 -17.39 -10.36
C TYR A 12 -12.41 -18.78 -9.70
N ILE A 13 -12.76 -18.84 -8.40
CA ILE A 13 -12.87 -20.09 -7.63
C ILE A 13 -13.89 -21.04 -8.27
N LYS A 14 -15.11 -20.56 -8.55
CA LYS A 14 -16.15 -21.37 -9.22
C LYS A 14 -15.91 -21.55 -10.73
N GLY A 15 -14.87 -20.91 -11.29
CA GLY A 15 -14.56 -20.91 -12.71
C GLY A 15 -13.83 -22.18 -13.19
N PRO A 16 -13.71 -22.38 -14.51
CA PRO A 16 -13.10 -23.58 -15.11
C PRO A 16 -11.58 -23.69 -14.90
N ILE A 17 -10.95 -22.61 -14.41
CA ILE A 17 -9.52 -22.50 -14.08
C ILE A 17 -9.27 -23.15 -12.72
N ALA A 18 -9.77 -22.55 -11.63
CA ALA A 18 -9.56 -23.08 -10.28
C ALA A 18 -10.35 -24.37 -10.00
N ARG A 19 -11.51 -24.57 -10.67
CA ARG A 19 -12.41 -25.73 -10.48
C ARG A 19 -12.71 -25.99 -8.99
N GLY A 20 -12.87 -24.90 -8.27
CA GLY A 20 -12.86 -24.83 -6.83
C GLY A 20 -14.24 -24.86 -6.22
N ASP A 21 -14.26 -24.83 -4.89
CA ASP A 21 -15.50 -24.71 -4.12
C ASP A 21 -15.46 -23.53 -3.14
N ILE A 22 -16.65 -23.10 -2.74
CA ILE A 22 -16.88 -22.07 -1.73
C ILE A 22 -17.84 -22.68 -0.72
N ALA A 23 -17.34 -22.97 0.47
CA ALA A 23 -18.12 -23.51 1.58
C ALA A 23 -18.27 -22.44 2.68
N VAL A 24 -19.48 -22.33 3.25
CA VAL A 24 -19.76 -21.44 4.39
C VAL A 24 -20.14 -22.28 5.61
N SER A 25 -19.71 -21.85 6.80
CA SER A 25 -20.01 -22.51 8.07
C SER A 25 -20.11 -21.51 9.24
N GLY A 26 -20.45 -22.00 10.44
CA GLY A 26 -20.53 -21.17 11.65
C GLY A 26 -21.68 -20.16 11.65
N GLY A 27 -22.80 -20.46 10.98
CA GLY A 27 -23.95 -19.56 10.85
C GLY A 27 -23.86 -18.56 9.69
N LEU A 28 -22.74 -18.53 8.96
CA LEU A 28 -22.60 -17.76 7.73
C LEU A 28 -23.51 -18.32 6.63
N THR A 29 -24.22 -17.44 5.92
CA THR A 29 -25.09 -17.82 4.78
C THR A 29 -24.70 -17.05 3.52
N GLN A 30 -25.00 -17.60 2.35
CA GLN A 30 -24.71 -16.98 1.05
C GLN A 30 -25.95 -16.27 0.50
N ASN A 31 -25.75 -15.06 -0.03
CA ASN A 31 -26.77 -14.23 -0.67
C ASN A 31 -26.97 -14.62 -2.15
N ALA A 32 -28.08 -14.16 -2.75
CA ALA A 32 -28.40 -14.43 -4.16
C ALA A 32 -27.41 -13.80 -5.16
N ASP A 33 -26.74 -12.70 -4.77
CA ASP A 33 -25.63 -12.06 -5.50
C ASP A 33 -24.26 -12.75 -5.27
N GLY A 34 -24.24 -13.83 -4.49
CA GLY A 34 -23.06 -14.60 -4.13
C GLY A 34 -22.21 -14.00 -3.00
N THR A 35 -22.57 -12.84 -2.43
CA THR A 35 -21.94 -12.29 -1.20
C THR A 35 -22.32 -13.10 0.04
N TYR A 36 -21.75 -12.79 1.22
CA TYR A 36 -22.00 -13.55 2.45
C TYR A 36 -22.63 -12.70 3.55
N ARG A 37 -23.67 -13.24 4.20
CA ARG A 37 -24.44 -12.66 5.29
C ARG A 37 -23.89 -13.12 6.64
N TRP A 38 -23.00 -12.31 7.21
CA TRP A 38 -22.48 -12.48 8.56
C TRP A 38 -23.51 -11.99 9.57
N SER A 39 -24.01 -12.91 10.40
CA SER A 39 -25.13 -12.71 11.33
C SER A 39 -24.73 -13.08 12.76
N GLY A 40 -25.51 -12.64 13.76
CA GLY A 40 -25.21 -12.93 15.17
C GLY A 40 -23.95 -12.25 15.68
N GLY A 41 -23.63 -11.05 15.15
CA GLY A 41 -22.49 -10.29 15.61
C GLY A 41 -22.74 -9.58 16.93
N GLU A 42 -21.71 -9.53 17.76
CA GLU A 42 -21.72 -8.92 19.10
C GLU A 42 -20.54 -7.94 19.23
N GLY A 43 -20.71 -6.88 20.01
CA GLY A 43 -19.69 -5.84 20.10
C GLY A 43 -20.08 -4.67 20.98
N THR A 44 -19.18 -3.70 21.07
CA THR A 44 -19.41 -2.41 21.72
C THR A 44 -19.32 -1.28 20.70
N TYR A 45 -20.11 -0.22 20.90
CA TYR A 45 -20.05 1.01 20.12
C TYR A 45 -20.47 2.18 21.01
N ASP A 46 -19.60 3.19 21.16
CA ASP A 46 -19.83 4.37 22.03
C ASP A 46 -20.44 5.57 21.29
N GLY A 47 -20.67 5.44 19.98
CA GLY A 47 -21.11 6.53 19.10
C GLY A 47 -20.00 7.10 18.22
N THR A 48 -18.73 6.82 18.52
CA THR A 48 -17.54 7.21 17.73
C THR A 48 -16.59 6.03 17.48
N ARG A 49 -16.41 5.16 18.48
CA ARG A 49 -15.55 3.98 18.41
C ARG A 49 -16.31 2.70 18.74
N GLY A 50 -15.81 1.58 18.25
CA GLY A 50 -16.37 0.27 18.57
C GLY A 50 -15.59 -0.88 17.98
N GLU A 51 -15.98 -2.09 18.34
CA GLU A 51 -15.52 -3.32 17.71
C GLU A 51 -16.67 -4.33 17.68
N ILE A 52 -16.97 -4.86 16.50
CA ILE A 52 -18.07 -5.81 16.27
C ILE A 52 -17.49 -7.12 15.78
N SER A 53 -17.55 -8.15 16.62
CA SER A 53 -17.20 -9.54 16.27
C SER A 53 -18.35 -10.19 15.53
N LEU A 54 -18.05 -10.93 14.46
CA LEU A 54 -18.99 -11.56 13.56
C LEU A 54 -18.61 -13.05 13.40
N PRO A 55 -19.42 -13.98 13.94
CA PRO A 55 -19.15 -15.40 13.82
C PRO A 55 -19.37 -15.88 12.38
N GLY A 56 -18.71 -16.99 12.04
CA GLY A 56 -18.80 -17.62 10.73
C GLY A 56 -17.44 -17.94 10.15
N THR A 57 -17.43 -18.71 9.07
CA THR A 57 -16.24 -18.95 8.24
C THR A 57 -16.66 -19.16 6.80
N VAL A 58 -15.96 -18.52 5.87
CA VAL A 58 -15.99 -18.84 4.44
C VAL A 58 -14.67 -19.51 4.07
N ALA A 59 -14.76 -20.64 3.38
CA ALA A 59 -13.62 -21.40 2.86
C ALA A 59 -13.68 -21.43 1.33
N PHE A 60 -12.59 -21.01 0.70
CA PHE A 60 -12.34 -21.08 -0.73
C PHE A 60 -11.31 -22.18 -0.97
N THR A 61 -11.60 -23.12 -1.86
CA THR A 61 -10.65 -24.14 -2.32
C THR A 61 -10.52 -24.08 -3.83
N GLY A 62 -9.37 -24.46 -4.39
CA GLY A 62 -9.13 -24.47 -5.84
C GLY A 62 -7.87 -25.21 -6.21
N HIS A 63 -7.66 -25.44 -7.52
CA HIS A 63 -6.47 -26.10 -8.08
C HIS A 63 -6.14 -27.43 -7.40
N GLY A 64 -7.16 -28.29 -7.23
CA GLY A 64 -7.00 -29.59 -6.57
C GLY A 64 -6.62 -29.53 -5.08
N GLY A 65 -6.70 -28.37 -4.44
CA GLY A 65 -6.31 -28.15 -3.05
C GLY A 65 -5.02 -27.33 -2.86
N ILE A 66 -4.35 -26.92 -3.95
CA ILE A 66 -3.20 -26.00 -3.91
C ILE A 66 -3.64 -24.63 -3.39
N LEU A 67 -4.77 -24.12 -3.89
CA LEU A 67 -5.43 -22.95 -3.32
C LEU A 67 -6.36 -23.41 -2.22
N GLU A 68 -6.11 -22.92 -1.00
CA GLU A 68 -7.05 -23.02 0.10
C GLU A 68 -6.94 -21.77 0.98
N THR A 69 -8.02 -21.02 1.12
CA THR A 69 -8.13 -19.82 1.96
C THR A 69 -9.39 -19.92 2.80
N ARG A 70 -9.27 -19.81 4.12
CA ARG A 70 -10.39 -19.77 5.06
C ARG A 70 -10.34 -18.44 5.79
N LEU A 71 -11.44 -17.69 5.77
CA LEU A 71 -11.61 -16.43 6.51
C LEU A 71 -12.73 -16.63 7.52
N GLY A 72 -12.44 -16.41 8.80
CA GLY A 72 -13.41 -16.54 9.89
C GLY A 72 -13.21 -15.49 10.98
N ASN A 73 -14.10 -15.54 11.98
CA ASN A 73 -14.09 -14.64 13.15
C ASN A 73 -13.85 -13.17 12.75
N LEU A 74 -14.62 -12.68 11.77
CA LEU A 74 -14.45 -11.31 11.29
C LEU A 74 -14.73 -10.33 12.42
N ARG A 75 -13.94 -9.27 12.50
CA ARG A 75 -14.12 -8.16 13.45
C ARG A 75 -14.04 -6.85 12.69
N LEU A 76 -15.07 -6.03 12.77
CA LEU A 76 -15.01 -4.66 12.28
C LEU A 76 -14.68 -3.75 13.46
N LYS A 77 -13.46 -3.22 13.48
CA LYS A 77 -13.03 -2.16 14.38
C LYS A 77 -13.38 -0.81 13.78
N ILE A 78 -13.95 0.08 14.58
CA ILE A 78 -14.48 1.39 14.17
C ILE A 78 -13.73 2.47 14.97
N ASP A 79 -13.18 3.47 14.28
CA ASP A 79 -12.62 4.70 14.88
C ASP A 79 -13.01 5.92 14.03
N GLY A 80 -14.11 6.57 14.39
CA GLY A 80 -14.66 7.70 13.65
C GLY A 80 -15.17 7.29 12.26
N ASP A 81 -14.59 7.91 11.22
CA ASP A 81 -14.91 7.63 9.81
C ASP A 81 -14.01 6.57 9.16
N GLN A 82 -13.11 5.94 9.93
CA GLN A 82 -12.24 4.85 9.49
C GLN A 82 -12.61 3.52 10.18
N GLY A 83 -12.58 2.43 9.41
CA GLY A 83 -12.76 1.08 9.91
C GLY A 83 -11.64 0.15 9.48
N VAL A 84 -11.36 -0.87 10.29
CA VAL A 84 -10.46 -1.98 9.94
C VAL A 84 -11.21 -3.29 10.07
N LEU A 85 -11.23 -4.08 9.01
CA LEU A 85 -11.74 -5.44 9.02
C LEU A 85 -10.61 -6.40 9.37
N ILE A 86 -10.76 -7.11 10.48
CA ILE A 86 -9.80 -8.05 11.06
C ILE A 86 -10.36 -9.46 10.94
N THR A 87 -9.52 -10.46 10.68
CA THR A 87 -9.94 -11.88 10.55
C THR A 87 -9.02 -12.83 11.31
N ASP A 88 -9.54 -13.98 11.74
CA ASP A 88 -8.72 -15.17 11.88
C ASP A 88 -8.82 -15.95 10.56
N ALA A 89 -7.68 -16.20 9.92
CA ALA A 89 -7.62 -16.87 8.64
C ALA A 89 -6.68 -18.08 8.67
N LYS A 90 -6.92 -19.01 7.74
CA LYS A 90 -6.00 -20.11 7.45
C LYS A 90 -5.82 -20.21 5.95
N ALA A 91 -4.60 -20.08 5.45
CA ALA A 91 -4.34 -20.03 4.02
C ALA A 91 -3.12 -20.87 3.64
N ARG A 92 -3.10 -21.41 2.41
CA ARG A 92 -1.89 -21.99 1.82
C ARG A 92 -1.12 -20.86 1.12
N PRO A 93 0.18 -20.68 1.41
CA PRO A 93 1.02 -19.78 0.64
C PRO A 93 1.13 -20.32 -0.79
N PHE A 94 1.10 -19.43 -1.77
CA PHE A 94 1.32 -19.82 -3.16
C PHE A 94 2.81 -20.05 -3.41
N ILE A 95 3.18 -21.28 -3.72
CA ILE A 95 4.55 -21.68 -4.04
C ILE A 95 4.72 -21.75 -5.57
N ASP A 96 3.90 -22.58 -6.21
CA ASP A 96 3.76 -22.69 -7.67
C ASP A 96 2.40 -23.35 -8.00
N ALA A 97 2.08 -23.50 -9.30
CA ALA A 97 0.81 -24.05 -9.78
C ALA A 97 0.64 -25.59 -9.57
N THR A 98 1.64 -26.27 -9.01
CA THR A 98 1.65 -27.73 -8.78
C THR A 98 1.93 -28.13 -7.34
N THR A 99 2.63 -27.29 -6.56
CA THR A 99 2.99 -27.56 -5.16
C THR A 99 1.90 -27.08 -4.21
N GLN A 100 1.27 -28.03 -3.53
CA GLN A 100 0.34 -27.73 -2.43
C GLN A 100 1.13 -27.31 -1.19
N GLY A 101 1.17 -26.00 -0.90
CA GLY A 101 1.78 -25.46 0.31
C GLY A 101 1.07 -25.91 1.59
N GLU A 102 1.79 -25.89 2.72
CA GLU A 102 1.20 -26.16 4.04
C GLU A 102 0.19 -25.08 4.44
N LEU A 103 -0.80 -25.42 5.27
CA LEU A 103 -1.78 -24.44 5.74
C LEU A 103 -1.24 -23.64 6.91
N GLU A 104 -1.02 -22.34 6.69
CA GLU A 104 -0.57 -21.38 7.71
C GLU A 104 -1.76 -20.73 8.43
N ASP A 105 -1.61 -20.49 9.74
CA ASP A 105 -2.61 -19.83 10.60
C ASP A 105 -2.28 -18.35 10.80
N TYR A 106 -3.21 -17.48 10.42
CA TYR A 106 -3.14 -16.03 10.57
C TYR A 106 -4.15 -15.60 11.64
N ARG A 107 -3.69 -15.03 12.76
CA ARG A 107 -4.53 -14.69 13.93
C ARG A 107 -4.59 -13.17 14.07
N ASN A 108 -5.78 -12.59 14.24
CA ASN A 108 -5.98 -11.13 14.27
C ASN A 108 -5.41 -10.39 13.05
N LEU A 109 -5.50 -10.97 11.85
CA LEU A 109 -4.98 -10.36 10.64
C LEU A 109 -5.81 -9.14 10.26
N GLU A 110 -5.21 -7.95 10.22
CA GLU A 110 -5.84 -6.78 9.59
C GLU A 110 -5.92 -7.01 8.07
N LEU A 111 -7.13 -7.29 7.59
CA LEU A 111 -7.40 -7.76 6.23
C LEU A 111 -7.62 -6.59 5.26
N ALA A 112 -8.45 -5.63 5.67
CA ALA A 112 -8.89 -4.53 4.81
C ALA A 112 -9.22 -3.28 5.63
N ASP A 113 -9.00 -2.10 5.05
CA ASP A 113 -9.55 -0.85 5.55
C ASP A 113 -10.96 -0.63 4.96
N VAL A 114 -11.83 0.05 5.71
CA VAL A 114 -13.24 0.29 5.38
C VAL A 114 -13.56 1.77 5.55
N ASP A 115 -14.13 2.41 4.53
CA ASP A 115 -14.59 3.81 4.62
C ASP A 115 -15.92 3.88 5.39
N LEU A 116 -15.90 4.47 6.58
CA LEU A 116 -17.06 4.60 7.46
C LEU A 116 -17.70 6.00 7.42
N LYS A 117 -17.35 6.88 6.47
CA LYS A 117 -18.00 8.21 6.32
C LYS A 117 -19.53 8.12 6.14
N GLY A 118 -20.02 7.00 5.60
CA GLY A 118 -21.45 6.71 5.47
C GLY A 118 -22.11 6.06 6.69
N LEU A 119 -21.39 5.87 7.80
CA LEU A 119 -21.92 5.23 9.01
C LEU A 119 -22.91 6.16 9.69
N THR A 120 -24.16 5.72 9.79
CA THR A 120 -25.24 6.47 10.44
C THR A 120 -25.72 5.73 11.69
N SER A 121 -26.08 6.48 12.73
CA SER A 121 -26.62 5.96 13.99
C SER A 121 -28.00 6.56 14.22
N ALA A 122 -29.05 5.75 14.09
CA ALA A 122 -30.45 6.18 14.19
C ALA A 122 -31.35 5.03 14.66
N ASP A 123 -32.35 5.34 15.48
CA ASP A 123 -33.37 4.40 15.96
C ASP A 123 -32.77 3.16 16.65
N GLY A 124 -31.73 3.33 17.48
CA GLY A 124 -31.04 2.23 18.15
C GLY A 124 -30.32 1.26 17.20
N ASN A 125 -30.00 1.71 15.99
CA ASN A 125 -29.27 0.92 15.00
C ASN A 125 -28.12 1.74 14.39
N ILE A 126 -26.99 1.10 14.13
CA ILE A 126 -25.98 1.61 13.21
C ILE A 126 -26.22 1.02 11.82
N ARG A 127 -26.06 1.84 10.78
CA ARG A 127 -26.24 1.46 9.37
C ARG A 127 -25.14 2.02 8.50
N LEU A 128 -24.64 1.18 7.60
CA LEU A 128 -23.65 1.51 6.58
C LEU A 128 -24.08 0.81 5.30
N GLN A 129 -24.07 1.52 4.18
CA GLN A 129 -24.40 0.96 2.86
C GLN A 129 -23.27 1.30 1.89
N ASP A 130 -22.96 0.36 1.01
CA ASP A 130 -21.98 0.44 -0.07
C ASP A 130 -20.61 1.02 0.35
N ALA A 131 -20.16 0.69 1.57
CA ALA A 131 -18.88 1.17 2.05
C ALA A 131 -17.75 0.60 1.21
N LYS A 132 -16.84 1.49 0.78
CA LYS A 132 -15.62 1.09 0.07
C LYS A 132 -14.72 0.30 1.02
N VAL A 133 -14.25 -0.84 0.54
CA VAL A 133 -13.29 -1.71 1.24
C VAL A 133 -12.03 -1.83 0.40
N THR A 134 -10.87 -1.61 1.00
CA THR A 134 -9.56 -1.71 0.32
C THR A 134 -8.64 -2.68 1.05
N LEU A 135 -8.08 -3.65 0.33
CA LEU A 135 -7.18 -4.67 0.88
C LEU A 135 -5.94 -4.02 1.53
N LYS A 136 -5.61 -4.41 2.76
CA LYS A 136 -4.36 -3.97 3.41
C LYS A 136 -3.20 -4.83 2.91
N ASP A 137 -1.98 -4.32 3.01
CA ASP A 137 -0.79 -5.08 2.63
C ASP A 137 -0.68 -6.41 3.40
N SER A 138 -0.96 -6.38 4.70
CA SER A 138 -1.11 -7.57 5.56
C SER A 138 -2.18 -8.56 5.06
N GLY A 139 -3.27 -8.06 4.49
CA GLY A 139 -4.36 -8.87 3.96
C GLY A 139 -3.99 -9.68 2.70
N ARG A 140 -2.88 -9.35 2.01
CA ARG A 140 -2.46 -10.03 0.78
C ARG A 140 -2.05 -11.48 1.02
N ALA A 141 -1.50 -11.80 2.19
CA ALA A 141 -0.94 -13.12 2.50
C ALA A 141 -1.97 -14.25 2.32
N VAL A 142 -3.19 -14.04 2.78
CA VAL A 142 -4.28 -15.02 2.69
C VAL A 142 -4.88 -15.18 1.29
N PHE A 143 -4.45 -14.34 0.33
CA PHE A 143 -4.79 -14.44 -1.08
C PHE A 143 -3.55 -14.71 -1.96
N GLY A 144 -2.49 -15.29 -1.38
CA GLY A 144 -1.29 -15.74 -2.10
C GLY A 144 -0.24 -14.65 -2.35
N GLN A 145 -0.29 -13.55 -1.59
CA GLN A 145 0.64 -12.39 -1.53
C GLN A 145 0.82 -11.59 -2.84
N SER A 146 1.10 -12.25 -3.96
CA SER A 146 1.48 -11.65 -5.25
C SER A 146 0.32 -11.47 -6.24
N PHE A 147 -0.88 -11.95 -5.91
CA PHE A 147 -2.05 -11.87 -6.81
C PHE A 147 -2.92 -10.62 -6.61
N TYR A 148 -2.72 -9.92 -5.49
CA TYR A 148 -3.50 -8.73 -5.12
C TYR A 148 -2.58 -7.68 -4.52
N GLU A 149 -2.87 -6.42 -4.81
CA GLU A 149 -2.09 -5.27 -4.35
C GLU A 149 -2.69 -4.64 -3.09
N ALA A 150 -1.83 -4.01 -2.29
CA ALA A 150 -2.28 -3.14 -1.20
C ALA A 150 -3.08 -1.96 -1.76
N GLY A 151 -4.18 -1.60 -1.10
CA GLY A 151 -5.14 -0.60 -1.57
C GLY A 151 -6.12 -1.12 -2.63
N GLN A 152 -6.00 -2.36 -3.11
CA GLN A 152 -6.90 -2.90 -4.12
C GLN A 152 -8.34 -3.00 -3.59
N GLU A 153 -9.29 -2.49 -4.38
CA GLU A 153 -10.70 -2.46 -3.99
C GLU A 153 -11.29 -3.87 -3.92
N LEU A 154 -11.97 -4.15 -2.82
CA LEU A 154 -12.70 -5.38 -2.53
C LEU A 154 -14.21 -5.15 -2.75
N ASP A 155 -15.05 -6.15 -2.51
CA ASP A 155 -16.51 -5.95 -2.56
C ASP A 155 -16.93 -4.93 -1.50
N SER A 156 -17.94 -4.12 -1.81
CA SER A 156 -18.51 -3.15 -0.86
C SER A 156 -19.14 -3.86 0.35
N LEU A 157 -19.16 -3.16 1.49
CA LEU A 157 -19.61 -3.71 2.76
C LEU A 157 -20.89 -3.01 3.23
N ASN A 158 -21.90 -3.82 3.54
CA ASN A 158 -23.17 -3.36 4.10
C ASN A 158 -23.28 -3.80 5.57
N LEU A 159 -23.53 -2.85 6.48
CA LEU A 159 -23.73 -3.12 7.90
C LEU A 159 -25.11 -2.66 8.33
N THR A 160 -25.77 -3.49 9.12
CA THR A 160 -26.86 -3.08 10.00
C THR A 160 -26.68 -3.85 11.29
N ALA A 161 -26.62 -3.14 12.41
CA ALA A 161 -26.57 -3.73 13.74
C ALA A 161 -27.43 -2.89 14.70
N ALA A 162 -28.28 -3.55 15.46
CA ALA A 162 -28.97 -2.93 16.59
C ALA A 162 -27.98 -2.77 17.74
N TYR A 163 -28.03 -1.64 18.44
CA TYR A 163 -27.27 -1.40 19.65
C TYR A 163 -28.22 -0.90 20.76
N THR A 164 -28.08 -1.49 21.94
CA THR A 164 -28.80 -1.05 23.14
C THR A 164 -27.85 -0.15 23.92
N ALA A 165 -28.31 1.02 24.36
CA ALA A 165 -27.55 1.83 25.32
C ALA A 165 -27.29 0.97 26.58
N ALA A 166 -26.05 0.95 27.06
CA ALA A 166 -25.69 0.18 28.25
C ALA A 166 -26.58 0.60 29.44
N GLN A 167 -27.29 -0.36 30.04
CA GLN A 167 -28.00 -0.09 31.29
C GLN A 167 -26.95 0.20 32.37
N GLU A 168 -27.12 1.33 33.05
CA GLU A 168 -26.39 1.63 34.28
C GLU A 168 -26.64 0.49 35.29
N PRO A 169 -25.61 -0.10 35.92
CA PRO A 169 -25.78 -1.34 36.70
C PRO A 169 -26.79 -1.18 37.84
N SER A 170 -27.88 -1.96 37.79
CA SER A 170 -28.85 -2.03 38.87
C SER A 170 -28.22 -2.65 40.12
N ALA A 171 -28.21 -1.92 41.23
CA ALA A 171 -27.72 -2.43 42.50
C ALA A 171 -28.66 -3.51 43.07
N GLN A 172 -28.09 -4.68 43.39
CA GLN A 172 -28.75 -5.73 44.19
C GLN A 172 -27.90 -6.08 45.44
N PRO A 173 -28.51 -6.71 46.47
CA PRO A 173 -28.18 -6.35 47.85
C PRO A 173 -26.93 -7.00 48.45
N SER A 174 -26.40 -6.32 49.46
CA SER A 174 -25.27 -6.72 50.30
C SER A 174 -25.54 -7.92 51.21
N GLU A 175 -24.61 -8.87 51.24
CA GLU A 175 -24.38 -9.73 52.41
C GLU A 175 -23.43 -9.06 53.43
N GLN A 176 -23.61 -9.39 54.71
CA GLN A 176 -22.95 -8.80 55.87
C GLN A 176 -21.88 -9.77 56.47
N PRO A 177 -21.07 -9.42 57.50
CA PRO A 177 -19.69 -9.00 57.26
C PRO A 177 -18.61 -9.73 58.09
N GLN A 178 -17.38 -9.18 58.05
CA GLN A 178 -16.27 -9.23 59.03
C GLN A 178 -15.17 -10.33 58.92
N PRO A 179 -13.93 -10.07 59.42
CA PRO A 179 -13.26 -8.76 59.60
C PRO A 179 -11.73 -8.69 59.29
N SER A 180 -11.22 -7.44 59.18
CA SER A 180 -9.85 -6.94 59.54
C SER A 180 -8.60 -7.52 58.82
N GLU A 181 -7.55 -6.75 58.48
CA GLU A 181 -7.23 -5.35 58.82
C GLU A 181 -6.32 -4.62 57.79
N GLN A 182 -6.14 -3.32 58.00
CA GLN A 182 -5.50 -2.29 57.14
C GLN A 182 -3.96 -2.16 57.40
N PRO A 183 -3.16 -1.28 56.71
CA PRO A 183 -3.54 -0.01 56.07
C PRO A 183 -3.00 0.32 54.67
N GLN A 184 -3.79 1.17 53.98
CA GLN A 184 -3.39 2.03 52.86
C GLN A 184 -2.84 3.36 53.42
N PRO A 185 -2.06 4.15 52.67
CA PRO A 185 -2.65 5.35 52.07
C PRO A 185 -2.12 5.71 50.66
N THR A 186 -2.67 6.63 49.87
CA THR A 186 -4.06 7.10 49.61
C THR A 186 -3.96 8.36 48.71
N ARG A 187 -4.53 8.28 47.48
CA ARG A 187 -5.50 9.24 46.86
C ARG A 187 -5.12 10.75 46.70
N THR A 188 -5.80 11.60 45.92
CA THR A 188 -6.78 11.49 44.79
C THR A 188 -6.76 12.83 44.00
N PRO A 189 -7.29 12.88 42.76
CA PRO A 189 -7.64 14.12 42.05
C PRO A 189 -9.07 14.62 42.40
N THR A 190 -9.46 15.80 41.90
CA THR A 190 -10.87 16.24 41.75
C THR A 190 -11.02 17.17 40.53
N ALA A 191 -12.19 17.13 39.89
CA ALA A 191 -12.52 17.82 38.64
C ALA A 191 -13.15 19.23 38.83
N ALA A 192 -13.49 19.88 37.70
CA ALA A 192 -14.13 21.19 37.58
C ALA A 192 -15.60 21.24 38.07
N PRO A 193 -16.24 22.42 38.03
CA PRO A 193 -17.44 22.50 37.18
C PRO A 193 -17.62 23.83 36.39
N SER A 194 -18.49 23.78 35.38
CA SER A 194 -18.88 24.88 34.47
C SER A 194 -19.96 25.82 35.03
N SER A 195 -20.04 27.07 34.55
CA SER A 195 -21.23 27.64 33.88
C SER A 195 -21.09 29.15 33.54
N SER A 196 -21.84 29.62 32.52
CA SER A 196 -21.80 30.98 31.93
C SER A 196 -22.51 32.06 32.76
N PRO A 197 -22.25 33.37 32.52
CA PRO A 197 -23.22 34.17 31.74
C PRO A 197 -22.63 35.32 30.85
N LYS A 198 -23.49 36.03 30.10
CA LYS A 198 -23.19 37.17 29.19
C LYS A 198 -23.88 38.47 29.66
N PRO A 199 -23.23 39.67 29.59
CA PRO A 199 -23.72 40.80 28.75
C PRO A 199 -22.55 41.64 28.13
N SER A 200 -22.53 42.09 26.86
CA SER A 200 -23.32 43.13 26.14
C SER A 200 -22.99 44.63 26.43
N THR A 201 -22.22 45.30 25.53
CA THR A 201 -22.20 46.74 25.09
C THR A 201 -20.87 47.02 24.32
N ALA A 202 -20.66 47.97 23.40
CA ALA A 202 -21.48 48.83 22.51
C ALA A 202 -20.57 49.35 21.35
N ALA A 203 -21.13 49.92 20.26
CA ALA A 203 -20.41 50.30 19.02
C ALA A 203 -19.82 51.75 19.03
N PRO A 204 -19.12 52.25 17.96
CA PRO A 204 -19.80 52.68 16.72
C PRO A 204 -19.07 52.47 15.36
N GLN A 205 -19.86 52.58 14.28
CA GLN A 205 -19.54 52.62 12.83
C GLN A 205 -19.21 54.08 12.36
N PRO A 206 -19.00 54.47 11.06
CA PRO A 206 -19.54 53.96 9.77
C PRO A 206 -18.42 53.54 8.77
N SER A 207 -18.60 53.22 7.46
CA SER A 207 -19.70 53.21 6.46
C SER A 207 -19.31 52.20 5.32
N ALA A 208 -20.03 51.89 4.21
CA ALA A 208 -21.29 52.38 3.63
C ALA A 208 -22.10 51.27 2.89
N ARG A 209 -22.15 51.25 1.54
CA ARG A 209 -23.03 50.46 0.62
C ARG A 209 -22.64 50.72 -0.87
N PRO A 210 -23.34 50.20 -1.93
CA PRO A 210 -24.54 49.31 -2.02
C PRO A 210 -24.37 48.02 -2.88
N SER A 211 -25.07 46.90 -2.61
CA SER A 211 -26.36 46.39 -3.19
C SER A 211 -26.29 45.91 -4.67
N GLU A 212 -27.02 44.90 -5.19
CA GLU A 212 -28.28 44.28 -4.75
C GLU A 212 -28.53 42.90 -5.46
N ALA A 213 -29.45 42.09 -4.93
CA ALA A 213 -30.14 40.96 -5.60
C ALA A 213 -31.62 40.97 -5.12
N PRO A 214 -32.64 40.50 -5.88
CA PRO A 214 -32.90 39.05 -5.99
C PRO A 214 -33.76 38.57 -7.21
N ALA A 215 -34.10 37.27 -7.22
CA ALA A 215 -35.46 36.70 -7.40
C ALA A 215 -35.60 35.55 -8.42
N GLN A 216 -36.23 34.47 -7.94
CA GLN A 216 -36.75 33.33 -8.70
C GLN A 216 -38.29 33.38 -8.62
N PRO A 217 -39.02 32.91 -9.64
CA PRO A 217 -40.32 32.30 -9.37
C PRO A 217 -40.59 30.98 -10.12
N THR A 218 -41.20 30.05 -9.36
CA THR A 218 -42.23 29.05 -9.76
C THR A 218 -41.97 28.01 -10.86
N ARG A 219 -42.20 26.73 -10.49
CA ARG A 219 -42.69 25.69 -11.41
C ARG A 219 -44.20 25.87 -11.62
N ASP A 220 -44.69 25.57 -12.82
CA ASP A 220 -45.96 24.88 -13.01
C ASP A 220 -45.91 23.99 -14.26
N SER A 221 -46.91 23.11 -14.42
CA SER A 221 -46.92 21.95 -15.30
C SER A 221 -47.68 22.24 -16.61
N GLY A 222 -47.17 21.78 -17.76
CA GLY A 222 -47.83 22.03 -19.05
C GLY A 222 -47.40 21.06 -20.16
N GLN A 223 -48.32 20.16 -20.53
CA GLN A 223 -48.19 19.15 -21.59
C GLN A 223 -47.73 19.68 -22.96
N GLY A 224 -46.71 19.01 -23.52
CA GLY A 224 -46.63 18.53 -24.91
C GLY A 224 -46.96 19.45 -26.10
N THR A 225 -45.95 19.70 -26.93
CA THR A 225 -46.06 19.57 -28.39
C THR A 225 -44.67 19.32 -28.98
N SER A 226 -44.56 18.42 -29.96
CA SER A 226 -43.30 18.15 -30.66
C SER A 226 -42.92 19.34 -31.55
N GLN A 227 -41.66 19.77 -31.51
CA GLN A 227 -41.08 20.64 -32.53
C GLN A 227 -39.75 20.12 -33.05
N ASP A 228 -39.51 20.49 -34.30
CA ASP A 228 -38.47 20.02 -35.22
C ASP A 228 -37.04 20.09 -34.68
N GLY A 229 -36.20 19.18 -35.17
CA GLY A 229 -34.83 19.02 -34.67
C GLY A 229 -33.94 20.21 -35.02
N LYS A 230 -33.53 20.99 -34.01
CA LYS A 230 -32.44 21.97 -34.16
C LYS A 230 -31.13 21.21 -34.42
N LYS A 231 -30.73 21.16 -35.69
CA LYS A 231 -29.49 20.54 -36.16
C LYS A 231 -28.29 21.18 -35.44
N THR A 232 -27.69 20.46 -34.50
CA THR A 232 -26.42 20.87 -33.89
C THR A 232 -25.34 20.74 -34.97
N GLU A 233 -24.79 21.88 -35.40
CA GLU A 233 -23.60 21.86 -36.27
C GLU A 233 -22.44 21.27 -35.48
N THR A 234 -21.96 20.10 -35.90
CA THR A 234 -20.75 19.48 -35.35
C THR A 234 -19.55 19.85 -36.22
N THR A 235 -18.44 20.15 -35.57
CA THR A 235 -17.13 20.39 -36.18
C THR A 235 -16.39 19.09 -36.51
N LYS A 236 -16.96 17.92 -36.17
CA LYS A 236 -16.47 16.59 -36.51
C LYS A 236 -16.31 16.44 -38.03
N ARG A 237 -15.12 15.99 -38.46
CA ARG A 237 -14.76 15.70 -39.86
C ARG A 237 -14.37 14.24 -40.01
N THR A 238 -14.57 13.67 -41.20
CA THR A 238 -14.05 12.34 -41.55
C THR A 238 -12.51 12.34 -41.55
N VAL A 239 -11.92 11.16 -41.41
CA VAL A 239 -10.54 10.90 -41.84
C VAL A 239 -10.59 10.22 -43.20
N ASP A 240 -10.03 10.86 -44.22
CA ASP A 240 -10.10 10.39 -45.61
C ASP A 240 -8.86 9.59 -46.03
N SER A 241 -7.75 9.74 -45.28
CA SER A 241 -6.48 9.03 -45.46
C SER A 241 -5.55 9.33 -44.29
N GLY A 242 -4.52 8.52 -44.09
CA GLY A 242 -3.53 8.73 -43.04
C GLY A 242 -2.55 7.57 -42.94
N THR A 243 -1.60 7.69 -42.04
CA THR A 243 -0.57 6.67 -41.80
C THR A 243 -0.29 6.52 -40.32
N MET A 244 0.00 5.31 -39.84
CA MET A 244 0.59 5.07 -38.53
C MET A 244 1.85 4.22 -38.67
N SER A 245 2.92 4.58 -37.97
CA SER A 245 4.16 3.81 -37.86
C SER A 245 4.40 3.47 -36.40
N TRP A 246 4.49 2.17 -36.09
CA TRP A 246 4.72 1.68 -34.73
C TRP A 246 5.52 0.38 -34.75
N GLY A 247 6.43 0.19 -33.77
CA GLY A 247 7.28 -1.00 -33.68
C GLY A 247 6.75 -2.11 -32.74
N VAL A 248 5.69 -1.86 -31.97
CA VAL A 248 5.37 -2.63 -30.75
C VAL A 248 6.42 -2.41 -29.65
N LYS A 249 7.53 -3.16 -29.61
CA LYS A 249 8.69 -2.90 -28.73
C LYS A 249 9.97 -3.47 -29.34
N GLU A 250 11.06 -2.71 -29.36
CA GLU A 250 12.30 -3.09 -30.07
C GLU A 250 12.94 -4.35 -29.48
N SER A 251 12.99 -4.46 -28.15
CA SER A 251 13.50 -5.65 -27.47
C SER A 251 12.65 -6.89 -27.75
N PHE A 252 11.31 -6.75 -27.88
CA PHE A 252 10.44 -7.84 -28.31
C PHE A 252 10.77 -8.31 -29.73
N ARG A 253 10.94 -7.39 -30.69
CA ARG A 253 11.32 -7.74 -32.07
C ARG A 253 12.69 -8.41 -32.15
N LYS A 254 13.67 -7.91 -31.41
CA LYS A 254 15.01 -8.52 -31.28
C LYS A 254 14.91 -9.93 -30.71
N TYR A 255 14.18 -10.12 -29.61
CA TYR A 255 13.92 -11.42 -29.00
C TYR A 255 13.25 -12.41 -29.95
N ILE A 256 12.22 -12.00 -30.71
CA ILE A 256 11.52 -12.86 -31.67
C ILE A 256 12.47 -13.35 -32.77
N LYS A 257 13.28 -12.47 -33.38
CA LYS A 257 14.28 -12.87 -34.38
C LYS A 257 15.53 -13.53 -33.78
N GLY A 258 15.75 -13.37 -32.48
CA GLY A 258 16.93 -13.83 -31.77
C GLY A 258 17.04 -15.34 -31.62
N PRO A 259 18.22 -15.85 -31.21
CA PRO A 259 18.49 -17.29 -31.10
C PRO A 259 17.74 -17.95 -29.93
N ILE A 260 17.13 -17.15 -29.06
CA ILE A 260 16.26 -17.56 -27.95
C ILE A 260 14.87 -17.97 -28.46
N ALA A 261 14.06 -17.03 -28.96
CA ALA A 261 12.70 -17.35 -29.41
C ALA A 261 12.69 -18.09 -30.75
N ARG A 262 13.69 -17.82 -31.63
CA ARG A 262 13.84 -18.44 -32.96
C ARG A 262 12.55 -18.35 -33.77
N GLY A 263 11.89 -17.21 -33.65
CA GLY A 263 10.58 -16.92 -34.17
C GLY A 263 10.61 -16.13 -35.46
N SER A 264 9.43 -15.63 -35.82
CA SER A 264 9.21 -14.76 -36.97
C SER A 264 7.94 -13.94 -36.76
N TRP A 265 7.69 -13.01 -37.66
CA TRP A 265 6.39 -12.37 -37.78
C TRP A 265 5.94 -12.31 -39.23
N THR A 266 4.63 -12.19 -39.42
CA THR A 266 3.98 -11.92 -40.70
C THR A 266 3.03 -10.73 -40.53
N VAL A 267 2.71 -10.07 -41.65
CA VAL A 267 1.84 -8.89 -41.68
C VAL A 267 0.82 -9.02 -42.80
N SER A 268 -0.37 -8.46 -42.58
CA SER A 268 -1.45 -8.39 -43.57
C SER A 268 -2.13 -7.03 -43.45
N GLY A 269 -2.30 -6.31 -44.57
CA GLY A 269 -2.79 -4.92 -44.55
C GLY A 269 -1.84 -3.90 -43.89
N VAL A 270 -0.57 -4.29 -43.65
CA VAL A 270 0.46 -3.44 -43.02
C VAL A 270 1.79 -3.67 -43.73
N GLN A 271 2.60 -2.62 -43.89
CA GLN A 271 3.95 -2.73 -44.46
C GLN A 271 4.98 -2.99 -43.34
N ASP A 272 5.78 -4.05 -43.46
CA ASP A 272 6.96 -4.25 -42.59
C ASP A 272 8.17 -3.48 -43.13
N ARG A 273 8.64 -2.49 -42.37
CA ARG A 273 9.88 -1.74 -42.63
C ARG A 273 10.93 -2.10 -41.58
N ASN A 274 11.50 -3.31 -41.70
CA ASN A 274 12.51 -3.87 -40.79
C ASN A 274 12.06 -3.93 -39.31
N GLY A 275 10.78 -4.22 -39.08
CA GLY A 275 10.14 -4.27 -37.76
C GLY A 275 9.44 -2.98 -37.34
N ILE A 276 9.50 -1.92 -38.15
CA ILE A 276 8.60 -0.77 -37.99
C ILE A 276 7.39 -1.01 -38.89
N PHE A 277 6.24 -1.23 -38.28
CA PHE A 277 5.01 -1.60 -38.98
C PHE A 277 4.27 -0.33 -39.39
N THR A 278 4.10 -0.14 -40.70
CA THR A 278 3.48 1.06 -41.29
C THR A 278 2.11 0.71 -41.87
N TYR A 279 1.07 1.32 -41.30
CA TYR A 279 -0.33 1.27 -41.73
C TYR A 279 -0.59 2.50 -42.61
N ASP A 280 -1.28 2.33 -43.74
CA ASP A 280 -1.49 3.35 -44.77
C ASP A 280 -2.95 3.56 -45.22
N ASP A 281 -3.88 2.75 -44.72
CA ASP A 281 -5.33 2.82 -45.00
C ASP A 281 -6.13 3.36 -43.80
N ALA A 282 -5.82 4.58 -43.36
CA ALA A 282 -6.46 5.16 -42.18
C ALA A 282 -7.86 5.74 -42.49
N SER A 283 -8.84 5.44 -41.62
CA SER A 283 -10.19 5.99 -41.68
C SER A 283 -10.67 6.45 -40.29
N GLY A 284 -11.94 6.88 -40.17
CA GLY A 284 -12.53 7.32 -38.89
C GLY A 284 -12.96 8.79 -38.88
N TYR A 285 -12.78 9.47 -37.76
CA TYR A 285 -13.18 10.87 -37.60
C TYR A 285 -12.35 11.64 -36.54
N TYR A 286 -12.34 12.96 -36.66
CA TYR A 286 -11.78 13.87 -35.66
C TYR A 286 -12.58 15.19 -35.61
N ASP A 287 -12.81 15.71 -34.41
CA ASP A 287 -13.43 17.01 -34.17
C ASP A 287 -12.37 18.00 -33.64
N PRO A 288 -11.94 18.98 -34.46
CA PRO A 288 -10.94 19.97 -34.06
C PRO A 288 -11.35 20.90 -32.92
N ALA A 289 -12.66 21.08 -32.66
CA ALA A 289 -13.12 22.00 -31.62
C ALA A 289 -13.03 21.37 -30.23
N THR A 290 -13.38 20.08 -30.11
CA THR A 290 -13.27 19.30 -28.87
C THR A 290 -11.96 18.54 -28.74
N ARG A 291 -11.14 18.48 -29.81
CA ARG A 291 -9.92 17.69 -29.91
C ARG A 291 -10.15 16.20 -29.60
N THR A 292 -11.30 15.67 -30.02
CA THR A 292 -11.67 14.27 -29.83
C THR A 292 -11.79 13.54 -31.18
N GLY A 293 -11.49 12.24 -31.21
CA GLY A 293 -11.63 11.46 -32.43
C GLY A 293 -11.28 9.99 -32.26
N GLN A 294 -11.44 9.25 -33.35
CA GLN A 294 -10.97 7.87 -33.50
C GLN A 294 -10.41 7.72 -34.91
N ILE A 295 -9.18 7.22 -35.00
CA ILE A 295 -8.53 6.92 -36.28
C ILE A 295 -8.31 5.42 -36.34
N ASP A 296 -8.95 4.75 -37.29
CA ASP A 296 -8.93 3.30 -37.47
C ASP A 296 -7.85 2.92 -38.48
N TYR A 297 -6.97 1.99 -38.10
CA TYR A 297 -5.86 1.46 -38.88
C TYR A 297 -6.05 -0.06 -39.07
N PRO A 298 -6.68 -0.50 -40.17
CA PRO A 298 -6.92 -1.90 -40.46
C PRO A 298 -5.61 -2.64 -40.71
N GLY A 299 -5.61 -3.95 -40.46
CA GLY A 299 -4.46 -4.81 -40.67
C GLY A 299 -4.16 -5.70 -39.47
N THR A 300 -3.13 -6.52 -39.62
CA THR A 300 -2.76 -7.56 -38.65
C THR A 300 -1.25 -7.75 -38.62
N LEU A 301 -0.70 -7.85 -37.41
CA LEU A 301 0.65 -8.31 -37.09
C LEU A 301 0.52 -9.68 -36.41
N HIS A 302 1.22 -10.70 -36.89
CA HIS A 302 1.21 -12.03 -36.28
C HIS A 302 2.65 -12.48 -35.97
N PHE A 303 2.96 -12.63 -34.69
CA PHE A 303 4.26 -13.02 -34.16
C PHE A 303 4.22 -14.46 -33.66
N THR A 304 5.24 -15.25 -33.99
CA THR A 304 5.40 -16.62 -33.48
C THR A 304 6.81 -16.83 -32.94
N GLY A 305 6.96 -17.73 -31.96
CA GLY A 305 8.24 -18.03 -31.33
C GLY A 305 8.18 -19.32 -30.50
N HIS A 306 9.34 -19.74 -29.99
CA HIS A 306 9.49 -20.93 -29.14
C HIS A 306 8.83 -22.20 -29.70
N LYS A 307 8.90 -22.37 -31.03
CA LYS A 307 8.24 -23.48 -31.76
C LYS A 307 6.71 -23.54 -31.59
N GLY A 308 6.07 -22.39 -31.45
CA GLY A 308 4.61 -22.27 -31.30
C GLY A 308 4.11 -22.17 -29.85
N LEU A 309 5.01 -22.11 -28.86
CA LEU A 309 4.64 -21.74 -27.50
C LEU A 309 4.33 -20.24 -27.37
N LEU A 310 4.98 -19.41 -28.19
CA LEU A 310 4.62 -18.00 -28.39
C LEU A 310 3.88 -17.88 -29.72
N ASP A 311 2.69 -17.29 -29.67
CA ASP A 311 1.78 -17.11 -30.80
C ASP A 311 0.87 -15.92 -30.44
N LEU A 312 1.11 -14.77 -31.06
CA LEU A 312 0.51 -13.48 -30.73
C LEU A 312 0.06 -12.76 -32.00
N THR A 313 -1.20 -12.38 -32.05
CA THR A 313 -1.80 -11.58 -33.12
C THR A 313 -2.26 -10.24 -32.55
N ILE A 314 -1.87 -9.13 -33.19
CA ILE A 314 -2.39 -7.79 -32.94
C ILE A 314 -3.09 -7.32 -34.21
N ALA A 315 -4.38 -7.00 -34.14
CA ALA A 315 -5.20 -6.62 -35.28
C ALA A 315 -6.11 -5.41 -34.97
N ASN A 316 -6.67 -4.80 -36.01
CA ASN A 316 -7.70 -3.77 -35.90
C ASN A 316 -7.30 -2.62 -34.95
N ALA A 317 -6.11 -2.06 -35.19
CA ALA A 317 -5.56 -0.98 -34.37
C ALA A 317 -6.37 0.31 -34.55
N ARG A 318 -6.65 1.02 -33.46
CA ARG A 318 -7.46 2.25 -33.45
C ARG A 318 -6.87 3.24 -32.47
N LEU A 319 -6.56 4.45 -32.91
CA LEU A 319 -6.11 5.53 -32.04
C LEU A 319 -7.32 6.36 -31.61
N GLN A 320 -7.76 6.19 -30.37
CA GLN A 320 -8.77 7.05 -29.75
C GLN A 320 -8.08 8.28 -29.17
N ILE A 321 -8.60 9.47 -29.45
CA ILE A 321 -8.00 10.76 -29.07
C ILE A 321 -9.00 11.52 -28.21
N ARG A 322 -8.55 12.03 -27.05
CA ARG A 322 -9.29 12.97 -26.19
C ARG A 322 -8.34 14.03 -25.61
N ASP A 323 -8.53 15.28 -26.04
CA ASP A 323 -7.82 16.49 -25.55
C ASP A 323 -6.33 16.30 -25.21
N GLY A 324 -5.52 15.98 -26.23
CA GLY A 324 -4.08 15.83 -26.08
C GLY A 324 -3.61 14.52 -25.44
N GLN A 325 -4.53 13.58 -25.15
CA GLN A 325 -4.20 12.20 -24.81
C GLN A 325 -4.72 11.24 -25.88
N GLY A 326 -3.97 10.16 -26.10
CA GLY A 326 -4.36 9.05 -26.97
C GLY A 326 -4.43 7.73 -26.23
N THR A 327 -5.31 6.84 -26.69
CA THR A 327 -5.32 5.42 -26.32
C THR A 327 -5.27 4.60 -27.60
N LEU A 328 -4.21 3.81 -27.76
CA LEU A 328 -4.10 2.82 -28.82
C LEU A 328 -4.92 1.59 -28.39
N VAL A 329 -6.01 1.35 -29.10
CA VAL A 329 -6.91 0.20 -28.91
C VAL A 329 -6.62 -0.84 -29.99
N ALA A 330 -6.62 -2.13 -29.65
CA ALA A 330 -6.45 -3.21 -30.62
C ALA A 330 -7.21 -4.48 -30.22
N ASP A 331 -7.45 -5.35 -31.18
CA ASP A 331 -7.78 -6.75 -30.92
C ASP A 331 -6.48 -7.53 -30.75
N VAL A 332 -6.37 -8.30 -29.66
CA VAL A 332 -5.18 -9.10 -29.34
C VAL A 332 -5.60 -10.55 -29.09
N ASP A 333 -5.06 -11.45 -29.91
CA ASP A 333 -5.18 -12.89 -29.69
C ASP A 333 -3.80 -13.42 -29.30
N SER A 334 -3.64 -13.88 -28.06
CA SER A 334 -2.35 -14.24 -27.46
C SER A 334 -2.40 -15.62 -26.82
N ARG A 335 -1.37 -16.43 -27.07
CA ARG A 335 -1.25 -17.76 -26.46
C ARG A 335 -0.76 -17.64 -25.02
N GLU A 336 -1.58 -18.17 -24.11
CA GLU A 336 -1.27 -18.35 -22.70
C GLU A 336 0.02 -19.17 -22.53
N LEU A 337 0.86 -18.74 -21.59
CA LEU A 337 2.04 -19.48 -21.19
C LEU A 337 1.65 -20.47 -20.08
N ASN A 338 1.84 -21.76 -20.33
CA ASN A 338 1.50 -22.81 -19.39
C ASN A 338 2.70 -23.27 -18.55
N ASP A 339 2.42 -23.81 -17.37
CA ASP A 339 3.45 -24.19 -16.39
C ASP A 339 4.39 -25.32 -16.86
N ASP A 340 3.98 -26.12 -17.86
CA ASP A 340 4.84 -27.16 -18.43
C ASP A 340 5.91 -26.59 -19.39
N TYR A 341 5.66 -25.40 -19.96
CA TYR A 341 6.49 -24.69 -20.94
C TYR A 341 7.00 -25.59 -22.10
N LYS A 342 6.25 -26.63 -22.45
CA LYS A 342 6.60 -27.71 -23.40
C LYS A 342 5.48 -27.93 -24.42
N THR A 343 4.23 -27.71 -24.03
CA THR A 343 3.05 -27.81 -24.89
C THR A 343 2.45 -26.42 -25.13
N PRO A 344 1.89 -26.12 -26.32
CA PRO A 344 1.27 -24.82 -26.55
C PRO A 344 0.07 -24.61 -25.63
N GLY A 345 0.07 -23.53 -24.84
CA GLY A 345 -1.08 -23.14 -24.02
C GLY A 345 -2.30 -22.71 -24.84
N LYS A 346 -3.37 -22.32 -24.13
CA LYS A 346 -4.64 -21.93 -24.76
C LYS A 346 -4.49 -20.58 -25.48
N MET A 347 -5.18 -20.41 -26.61
CA MET A 347 -5.34 -19.07 -27.19
C MET A 347 -6.35 -18.26 -26.37
N ILE A 348 -5.93 -17.10 -25.88
CA ILE A 348 -6.75 -16.08 -25.23
C ILE A 348 -7.07 -15.01 -26.29
N SER A 349 -8.33 -14.59 -26.36
CA SER A 349 -8.78 -13.57 -27.32
C SER A 349 -9.39 -12.41 -26.57
N CYS A 350 -8.75 -11.25 -26.69
CA CYS A 350 -9.15 -10.00 -26.07
C CYS A 350 -9.47 -8.99 -27.17
N LYS A 351 -10.73 -8.57 -27.28
CA LYS A 351 -11.18 -7.63 -28.33
C LYS A 351 -11.30 -6.22 -27.76
N SER A 352 -11.01 -5.20 -28.57
CA SER A 352 -11.04 -3.79 -28.18
C SER A 352 -10.24 -3.45 -26.90
N VAL A 353 -9.06 -4.06 -26.75
CA VAL A 353 -8.16 -3.80 -25.62
C VAL A 353 -7.56 -2.42 -25.75
N ALA A 354 -7.69 -1.57 -24.73
CA ALA A 354 -6.86 -0.38 -24.56
C ALA A 354 -5.40 -0.82 -24.32
N LEU A 355 -4.63 -0.98 -25.40
CA LEU A 355 -3.32 -1.63 -25.40
C LEU A 355 -2.26 -0.72 -24.78
N ALA A 356 -2.21 0.54 -25.21
CA ALA A 356 -1.25 1.53 -24.72
C ALA A 356 -1.86 2.93 -24.62
N GLN A 357 -1.43 3.70 -23.62
CA GLN A 357 -1.60 5.15 -23.62
C GLN A 357 -0.56 5.78 -24.55
N VAL A 358 -0.95 6.86 -25.23
CA VAL A 358 -0.13 7.59 -26.20
C VAL A 358 -0.12 9.06 -25.81
N ASP A 359 1.07 9.64 -25.58
CA ASP A 359 1.20 11.06 -25.28
C ASP A 359 1.02 11.88 -26.57
N LEU A 360 -0.14 12.54 -26.69
CA LEU A 360 -0.49 13.38 -27.84
C LEU A 360 -0.40 14.88 -27.52
N SER A 361 0.30 15.27 -26.44
CA SER A 361 0.52 16.67 -26.09
C SER A 361 1.30 17.44 -27.17
N GLY A 362 2.17 16.75 -27.91
CA GLY A 362 2.89 17.26 -29.08
C GLY A 362 2.14 17.17 -30.42
N ALA A 363 0.89 16.70 -30.45
CA ALA A 363 0.15 16.56 -31.70
C ALA A 363 -0.23 17.93 -32.30
N THR A 364 -0.08 18.06 -33.63
CA THR A 364 -0.35 19.31 -34.35
C THR A 364 -1.41 19.11 -35.43
N LEU A 365 -2.29 20.10 -35.60
CA LEU A 365 -3.22 20.21 -36.73
C LEU A 365 -2.72 21.32 -37.67
N THR A 366 -2.16 20.93 -38.81
CA THR A 366 -1.64 21.86 -39.83
C THR A 366 -2.50 21.78 -41.08
N GLY A 367 -3.29 22.83 -41.32
CA GLY A 367 -4.35 22.79 -42.34
C GLY A 367 -5.34 21.68 -42.03
N ASP A 368 -5.55 20.77 -42.98
CA ASP A 368 -6.43 19.60 -42.84
C ASP A 368 -5.71 18.33 -42.35
N VAL A 369 -4.50 18.40 -41.79
CA VAL A 369 -3.76 17.20 -41.35
C VAL A 369 -3.44 17.29 -39.86
N ILE A 370 -3.98 16.36 -39.07
CA ILE A 370 -3.51 16.09 -37.71
C ILE A 370 -2.35 15.11 -37.75
N SER A 371 -1.32 15.34 -36.94
CA SER A 371 -0.14 14.47 -36.88
C SER A 371 0.58 14.54 -35.53
N ALA A 372 1.26 13.45 -35.18
CA ALA A 372 2.26 13.40 -34.11
C ALA A 372 3.47 12.60 -34.60
N GLN A 373 4.67 12.97 -34.14
CA GLN A 373 5.91 12.24 -34.40
C GLN A 373 6.49 11.77 -33.07
N ASP A 374 6.97 10.54 -33.06
CA ASP A 374 7.61 9.86 -31.92
C ASP A 374 6.83 10.02 -30.59
N ALA A 375 5.50 9.93 -30.66
CA ALA A 375 4.62 10.03 -29.50
C ALA A 375 4.90 8.87 -28.55
N ARG A 376 5.22 9.21 -27.29
CA ARG A 376 5.56 8.23 -26.25
C ARG A 376 4.39 7.28 -26.00
N THR A 377 4.66 5.98 -25.94
CA THR A 377 3.65 4.94 -25.72
C THR A 377 3.93 4.14 -24.45
N ILE A 378 2.90 3.92 -23.63
CA ILE A 378 2.99 3.25 -22.34
C ILE A 378 1.96 2.12 -22.29
N LEU A 379 2.40 0.89 -22.05
CA LEU A 379 1.53 -0.28 -21.95
C LEU A 379 0.53 -0.13 -20.78
N THR A 380 -0.76 -0.38 -21.02
CA THR A 380 -1.76 -0.37 -19.93
C THR A 380 -1.79 -1.72 -19.20
N SER A 381 -2.47 -1.80 -18.05
CA SER A 381 -2.75 -3.09 -17.38
C SER A 381 -3.53 -4.06 -18.27
N LYS A 382 -4.56 -3.58 -19.00
CA LYS A 382 -5.31 -4.42 -19.95
C LYS A 382 -4.43 -4.85 -21.14
N GLY A 383 -3.45 -4.03 -21.50
CA GLY A 383 -2.41 -4.37 -22.48
C GLY A 383 -1.46 -5.46 -21.98
N ALA A 384 -0.97 -5.35 -20.74
CA ALA A 384 -0.14 -6.36 -20.07
C ALA A 384 -0.83 -7.74 -20.02
N ASP A 385 -2.11 -7.76 -19.62
CA ASP A 385 -2.95 -8.97 -19.64
C ASP A 385 -3.04 -9.58 -21.05
N ALA A 386 -3.24 -8.74 -22.07
CA ALA A 386 -3.32 -9.17 -23.48
C ALA A 386 -1.99 -9.68 -24.03
N PHE A 387 -0.85 -9.19 -23.52
CA PHE A 387 0.48 -9.77 -23.71
C PHE A 387 0.76 -10.97 -22.77
N ALA A 388 -0.27 -11.66 -22.28
CA ALA A 388 -0.18 -12.85 -21.42
C ALA A 388 0.71 -12.65 -20.16
N GLY A 389 0.80 -11.42 -19.64
CA GLY A 389 1.64 -11.09 -18.47
C GLY A 389 3.14 -11.10 -18.72
N PHE A 390 3.62 -11.16 -19.98
CA PHE A 390 5.05 -11.06 -20.28
C PHE A 390 5.66 -9.67 -20.01
N TYR A 391 4.81 -8.64 -19.99
CA TYR A 391 5.18 -7.23 -19.83
C TYR A 391 4.32 -6.60 -18.75
N GLU A 392 4.94 -5.76 -17.92
CA GLU A 392 4.27 -5.11 -16.80
C GLU A 392 3.49 -3.86 -17.26
N ALA A 393 2.39 -3.55 -16.57
CA ALA A 393 1.69 -2.28 -16.77
C ALA A 393 2.64 -1.09 -16.51
N GLY A 394 2.54 -0.04 -17.33
CA GLY A 394 3.42 1.12 -17.25
C GLY A 394 4.75 0.99 -17.99
N GLN A 395 5.07 -0.17 -18.58
CA GLN A 395 6.27 -0.31 -19.42
C GLN A 395 6.18 0.52 -20.70
N GLU A 396 7.32 1.12 -21.07
CA GLU A 396 7.45 1.90 -22.30
C GLU A 396 7.58 0.98 -23.52
N LEU A 397 6.78 1.29 -24.54
CA LEU A 397 6.74 0.61 -25.83
C LEU A 397 7.47 1.47 -26.89
N ASP A 398 7.60 0.98 -28.12
CA ASP A 398 8.18 1.80 -29.19
C ASP A 398 7.28 3.02 -29.45
N PRO A 399 7.85 4.22 -29.65
CA PRO A 399 7.06 5.42 -29.90
C PRO A 399 6.24 5.29 -31.20
N LEU A 400 5.13 6.01 -31.26
CA LEU A 400 4.16 5.95 -32.33
C LEU A 400 4.17 7.27 -33.11
N SER A 401 4.32 7.18 -34.42
CA SER A 401 4.18 8.33 -35.33
C SER A 401 2.92 8.16 -36.17
N PHE A 402 2.12 9.21 -36.36
CA PHE A 402 0.95 9.15 -37.23
C PHE A 402 0.63 10.45 -37.97
N THR A 403 -0.13 10.32 -39.05
CA THR A 403 -0.78 11.42 -39.77
C THR A 403 -2.22 11.02 -40.11
N ALA A 404 -3.15 11.96 -40.12
CA ALA A 404 -4.51 11.76 -40.63
C ALA A 404 -5.04 13.04 -41.28
N ARG A 405 -5.52 12.90 -42.52
CA ARG A 405 -6.13 13.98 -43.31
C ARG A 405 -7.62 14.04 -43.07
N LEU A 406 -8.08 15.21 -42.62
CA LEU A 406 -9.47 15.51 -42.35
C LEU A 406 -10.23 15.84 -43.63
N GLY A 407 -11.35 15.15 -43.83
CA GLY A 407 -12.22 15.29 -44.98
C GLY A 407 -13.41 16.21 -44.74
N ALA A 408 -14.58 15.76 -45.20
CA ALA A 408 -15.84 16.48 -45.08
C ALA A 408 -16.37 16.51 -43.64
N ALA A 409 -17.20 17.50 -43.32
CA ALA A 409 -17.92 17.58 -42.05
C ALA A 409 -18.98 16.47 -41.93
N VAL A 410 -18.97 15.74 -40.82
CA VAL A 410 -19.87 14.61 -40.55
C VAL A 410 -21.28 15.11 -40.31
N GLN A 411 -22.19 14.79 -41.23
CA GLN A 411 -23.61 15.08 -41.07
C GLN A 411 -24.25 13.95 -40.24
N ASN A 412 -24.80 14.29 -39.07
CA ASN A 412 -25.33 13.41 -38.01
C ASN A 412 -24.25 12.73 -37.13
N PRO A 413 -23.84 13.34 -35.99
CA PRO A 413 -22.80 12.81 -35.12
C PRO A 413 -23.19 11.52 -34.36
N ASP A 414 -24.49 11.25 -34.19
CA ASP A 414 -25.03 10.14 -33.38
C ASP A 414 -24.74 8.74 -33.96
N LYS A 415 -24.25 8.66 -35.20
CA LYS A 415 -23.78 7.41 -35.83
C LYS A 415 -22.27 7.20 -35.76
N ALA A 416 -21.54 8.17 -35.22
CA ALA A 416 -20.10 8.15 -35.01
C ALA A 416 -19.80 8.31 -33.51
N THR A 417 -20.38 7.42 -32.70
CA THR A 417 -19.98 7.23 -31.31
C THR A 417 -18.51 6.81 -31.26
N LEU A 418 -17.80 7.21 -30.21
CA LEU A 418 -16.65 6.41 -29.79
C LEU A 418 -17.23 5.05 -29.38
N ASP A 419 -16.66 3.95 -29.86
CA ASP A 419 -16.69 2.74 -29.04
C ASP A 419 -15.89 3.12 -27.80
N GLU A 420 -16.54 3.51 -26.71
CA GLU A 420 -15.86 3.77 -25.44
C GLU A 420 -15.12 2.49 -25.05
N ALA A 421 -13.83 2.41 -25.39
CA ALA A 421 -12.95 1.43 -24.80
C ALA A 421 -13.01 1.69 -23.31
N ASP A 422 -13.34 0.67 -22.54
CA ASP A 422 -13.58 0.80 -21.11
C ASP A 422 -12.31 1.29 -20.39
N THR A 423 -12.19 2.60 -20.23
CA THR A 423 -11.18 3.28 -19.41
C THR A 423 -11.65 3.43 -17.97
N SER A 424 -12.80 2.86 -17.60
CA SER A 424 -13.26 2.84 -16.22
C SER A 424 -12.52 1.75 -15.44
N ALA A 425 -11.91 2.16 -14.33
CA ALA A 425 -11.60 1.23 -13.26
C ALA A 425 -12.91 0.85 -12.55
N GLY A 426 -13.58 -0.21 -13.02
CA GLY A 426 -14.61 -0.93 -12.26
C GLY A 426 -16.08 -0.63 -12.59
N SER A 427 -16.92 -1.53 -12.05
CA SER A 427 -18.40 -1.52 -12.02
C SER A 427 -19.19 -1.91 -13.29
N GLY A 428 -19.06 -3.18 -13.66
CA GLY A 428 -20.16 -4.12 -13.95
C GLY A 428 -21.47 -3.69 -14.62
N LYS A 429 -21.75 -4.31 -15.78
CA LYS A 429 -22.97 -5.14 -15.93
C LYS A 429 -22.76 -6.28 -16.94
N SER A 430 -22.97 -7.52 -16.52
CA SER A 430 -22.95 -8.68 -17.40
C SER A 430 -24.22 -8.74 -18.27
N ALA A 431 -24.06 -9.07 -19.55
CA ALA A 431 -25.18 -9.42 -20.41
C ALA A 431 -25.65 -10.84 -20.07
N SER A 432 -26.91 -10.99 -19.65
CA SER A 432 -27.50 -12.29 -19.31
C SER A 432 -27.90 -13.07 -20.56
N ALA A 433 -27.58 -14.37 -20.59
CA ALA A 433 -28.22 -15.34 -21.48
C ALA A 433 -29.42 -15.98 -20.75
N SER A 434 -30.54 -16.13 -21.46
CA SER A 434 -31.86 -16.46 -20.89
C SER A 434 -32.07 -17.93 -20.53
N THR A 435 -32.77 -18.19 -19.41
CA THR A 435 -33.77 -19.27 -19.24
C THR A 435 -34.75 -18.92 -18.11
N ASP A 436 -36.05 -19.12 -18.33
CA ASP A 436 -37.16 -18.96 -17.36
C ASP A 436 -37.16 -20.07 -16.27
N ASP A 437 -37.80 -19.94 -15.07
CA ASP A 437 -39.26 -20.04 -14.83
C ASP A 437 -39.67 -19.72 -13.34
N ALA A 438 -40.97 -19.47 -13.11
CA ALA A 438 -41.81 -19.46 -11.87
C ALA A 438 -41.21 -19.15 -10.45
N ALA A 439 -41.62 -18.07 -9.73
CA ALA A 439 -42.82 -17.91 -8.85
C ALA A 439 -42.69 -18.60 -7.44
N GLN A 440 -43.27 -18.17 -6.29
CA GLN A 440 -44.20 -17.07 -5.91
C GLN A 440 -44.21 -16.88 -4.34
N THR A 441 -44.52 -15.67 -3.81
CA THR A 441 -45.11 -15.34 -2.46
C THR A 441 -44.47 -15.84 -1.13
N GLY A 442 -44.54 -15.16 0.04
CA GLY A 442 -45.13 -13.86 0.43
C GLY A 442 -45.11 -13.61 1.97
N SER A 443 -45.56 -12.42 2.41
CA SER A 443 -46.10 -11.94 3.73
C SER A 443 -46.20 -12.87 4.97
N SER A 444 -46.21 -12.42 6.25
CA SER A 444 -46.11 -11.07 6.90
C SER A 444 -46.29 -11.13 8.45
N ASN A 445 -45.96 -10.03 9.15
CA ASN A 445 -46.65 -9.42 10.33
C ASN A 445 -46.53 -9.93 11.80
N GLY A 446 -46.50 -8.94 12.71
CA GLY A 446 -47.03 -8.96 14.11
C GLY A 446 -45.96 -8.83 15.22
N SER A 447 -45.78 -7.78 16.06
CA SER A 447 -46.54 -6.62 16.61
C SER A 447 -47.21 -6.80 17.99
N GLY A 448 -46.85 -5.97 19.00
CA GLY A 448 -47.55 -5.77 20.29
C GLY A 448 -46.62 -5.81 21.53
N THR A 449 -46.26 -4.70 22.20
CA THR A 449 -46.97 -3.83 23.20
C THR A 449 -46.81 -4.24 24.69
N GLY A 450 -46.38 -3.29 25.56
CA GLY A 450 -46.30 -3.40 27.04
C GLY A 450 -47.61 -3.00 27.75
N PRO A 451 -47.65 -2.19 28.87
CA PRO A 451 -46.58 -1.64 29.73
C PRO A 451 -46.94 -1.49 31.26
N GLY A 452 -46.12 -0.76 32.06
CA GLY A 452 -46.49 -0.06 33.33
C GLY A 452 -45.78 -0.53 34.64
N SER A 453 -45.75 0.18 35.79
CA SER A 453 -45.85 1.62 36.17
C SER A 453 -45.79 1.85 37.71
N GLY A 454 -45.19 2.94 38.24
CA GLY A 454 -45.30 3.43 39.65
C GLY A 454 -43.96 3.50 40.44
N ALA A 455 -43.51 4.61 41.06
CA ALA A 455 -44.01 5.41 42.21
C ALA A 455 -43.53 4.86 43.60
N GLN A 456 -43.14 5.60 44.66
CA GLN A 456 -43.00 7.06 44.96
C GLN A 456 -42.31 7.33 46.34
N SER A 457 -41.49 8.40 46.44
CA SER A 457 -41.12 9.34 47.58
C SER A 457 -41.01 8.93 49.08
N GLY A 458 -40.06 9.57 49.81
CA GLY A 458 -40.01 9.62 51.30
C GLY A 458 -38.90 10.47 51.96
N THR A 459 -39.22 11.69 52.43
CA THR A 459 -38.41 12.74 53.12
C THR A 459 -37.72 12.36 54.46
N SER A 460 -36.60 12.99 54.91
CA SER A 460 -36.52 14.24 55.76
C SER A 460 -35.15 14.33 56.50
N ALA A 461 -34.69 15.37 57.25
CA ALA A 461 -34.76 16.86 57.18
C ALA A 461 -33.86 17.56 58.26
N GLY A 462 -33.39 18.81 58.05
CA GLY A 462 -32.67 19.69 59.03
C GLY A 462 -31.12 19.69 58.95
N GLY A 463 -30.32 20.77 59.12
CA GLY A 463 -30.49 22.18 59.52
C GLY A 463 -29.43 22.57 60.59
N ALA A 464 -28.80 23.75 60.72
CA ALA A 464 -28.67 25.01 59.96
C ALA A 464 -27.47 25.83 60.54
N GLY A 465 -26.99 26.94 59.91
CA GLY A 465 -26.19 27.97 60.61
C GLY A 465 -25.07 28.72 59.86
N ALA A 466 -24.95 30.05 60.10
CA ALA A 466 -23.93 30.99 59.58
C ALA A 466 -23.74 32.16 60.61
N VAL A 467 -22.94 33.25 60.45
CA VAL A 467 -22.30 33.95 59.31
C VAL A 467 -21.02 34.69 59.79
N SER A 468 -19.97 34.81 58.96
CA SER A 468 -19.44 36.06 58.32
C SER A 468 -18.70 37.13 59.16
N THR A 469 -17.51 37.56 58.67
CA THR A 469 -16.85 38.92 58.73
C THR A 469 -16.74 39.67 60.07
N ASP A 470 -15.58 40.18 60.53
CA ASP A 470 -14.69 41.18 59.88
C ASP A 470 -13.34 41.32 60.69
N PRO A 471 -12.24 41.94 60.19
CA PRO A 471 -10.90 41.83 60.80
C PRO A 471 -10.43 43.07 61.59
N GLY A 472 -9.35 42.92 62.38
CA GLY A 472 -8.55 44.08 62.82
C GLY A 472 -7.63 43.88 64.02
N GLN A 473 -6.36 43.53 63.75
CA GLN A 473 -5.10 44.06 64.35
C GLN A 473 -3.98 43.02 64.20
N ALA A 474 -2.74 43.49 64.00
CA ALA A 474 -1.66 42.67 63.45
C ALA A 474 -0.49 42.45 64.42
N GLU A 475 0.08 41.24 64.38
CA GLU A 475 1.51 41.00 64.65
C GLU A 475 2.12 40.28 63.44
N LEU A 476 3.25 40.77 62.95
CA LEU A 476 3.97 40.22 61.80
C LEU A 476 5.09 39.30 62.29
N GLN A 477 5.08 38.04 61.88
CA GLN A 477 6.18 37.09 62.11
C GLN A 477 6.68 36.52 60.77
N CYS A 478 7.81 37.03 60.26
CA CYS A 478 8.59 36.33 59.23
C CYS A 478 9.52 35.32 59.94
N VAL A 479 9.47 34.05 59.56
CA VAL A 479 10.27 32.98 60.19
C VAL A 479 11.25 32.40 59.15
N PRO A 480 12.54 32.19 59.49
CA PRO A 480 13.48 31.49 58.60
C PRO A 480 13.12 30.00 58.51
N VAL A 481 13.00 29.50 57.29
CA VAL A 481 12.78 28.09 56.97
C VAL A 481 13.94 27.59 56.13
N THR A 482 14.63 26.56 56.61
CA THR A 482 15.70 25.89 55.86
C THR A 482 15.09 24.94 54.84
N VAL A 483 15.31 25.22 53.56
CA VAL A 483 14.90 24.37 52.43
C VAL A 483 16.11 23.57 51.97
N THR A 484 15.97 22.24 51.99
CA THR A 484 16.98 21.31 51.48
C THR A 484 16.48 20.75 50.14
N GLU A 485 17.14 21.10 49.04
CA GLU A 485 16.89 20.50 47.73
C GLU A 485 17.95 19.43 47.44
N THR A 486 17.49 18.18 47.32
CA THR A 486 18.29 17.08 46.79
C THR A 486 18.06 17.02 45.29
N ALA A 487 19.09 17.35 44.50
CA ALA A 487 19.01 17.19 43.06
C ALA A 487 19.25 15.71 42.71
N THR A 488 18.16 15.00 42.38
CA THR A 488 18.26 13.65 41.80
C THR A 488 19.00 13.75 40.46
N PRO A 489 20.13 13.05 40.25
CA PRO A 489 20.79 13.07 38.95
C PRO A 489 19.86 12.46 37.90
N THR A 490 19.56 13.24 36.86
CA THR A 490 18.84 12.73 35.69
C THR A 490 19.72 11.67 35.03
N ALA A 491 19.33 10.40 35.15
CA ALA A 491 19.96 9.33 34.39
C ALA A 491 19.86 9.66 32.90
N ALA A 492 21.00 9.71 32.21
CA ALA A 492 21.01 9.85 30.76
C ALA A 492 20.42 8.57 30.15
N SER A 493 19.16 8.64 29.72
CA SER A 493 18.45 7.53 29.09
C SER A 493 18.93 7.29 27.65
N GLY A 494 20.22 6.98 27.49
CA GLY A 494 20.73 6.37 26.27
C GLY A 494 20.58 4.86 26.38
N ALA A 495 19.61 4.29 25.65
CA ALA A 495 19.65 2.85 25.36
C ALA A 495 20.95 2.56 24.57
N PRO A 496 21.62 1.42 24.78
CA PRO A 496 22.80 1.07 23.99
C PRO A 496 22.39 0.97 22.52
N SER A 497 22.89 1.88 21.69
CA SER A 497 22.79 1.75 20.24
C SER A 497 23.44 0.45 19.83
N ALA A 498 22.76 -0.38 19.04
CA ALA A 498 23.37 -1.57 18.50
C ALA A 498 24.49 -1.13 17.54
N GLN A 499 25.74 -1.33 17.96
CA GLN A 499 26.95 -0.98 17.24
C GLN A 499 27.98 -2.11 17.38
N GLY A 500 28.77 -2.36 16.35
CA GLY A 500 29.87 -3.32 16.43
C GLY A 500 30.28 -3.94 15.10
N THR A 501 31.18 -4.92 15.21
CA THR A 501 31.59 -5.78 14.10
C THR A 501 30.57 -6.91 13.96
N VAL A 502 30.23 -7.31 12.75
CA VAL A 502 29.31 -8.45 12.53
C VAL A 502 30.10 -9.75 12.73
N SER A 503 29.68 -10.51 13.74
CA SER A 503 30.26 -11.81 14.12
C SER A 503 29.69 -12.97 13.30
N ALA A 504 28.45 -12.85 12.86
CA ALA A 504 27.78 -13.73 11.92
C ALA A 504 26.59 -12.97 11.30
N ALA A 505 26.34 -13.18 10.01
CA ALA A 505 25.12 -12.76 9.35
C ALA A 505 24.57 -13.81 8.38
N THR A 506 23.26 -13.78 8.18
CA THR A 506 22.53 -14.54 7.16
C THR A 506 21.71 -13.58 6.30
N MET A 507 21.48 -13.99 5.05
CA MET A 507 20.60 -13.29 4.10
C MET A 507 19.75 -14.34 3.38
N ASP A 508 18.46 -14.05 3.22
CA ASP A 508 17.49 -14.90 2.53
C ASP A 508 16.77 -14.07 1.47
N TRP A 509 16.92 -14.44 0.20
CA TRP A 509 16.40 -13.65 -0.92
C TRP A 509 16.19 -14.51 -2.17
N GLY A 510 15.08 -14.28 -2.87
CA GLY A 510 14.69 -15.09 -4.03
C GLY A 510 15.31 -14.64 -5.36
N LEU A 511 15.99 -13.49 -5.41
CA LEU A 511 16.28 -12.73 -6.63
C LEU A 511 14.98 -12.27 -7.32
N LYS A 512 14.34 -13.13 -8.13
CA LYS A 512 13.01 -12.86 -8.70
C LYS A 512 12.30 -14.17 -9.05
N THR A 513 11.06 -14.33 -8.57
CA THR A 513 10.30 -15.58 -8.73
C THR A 513 10.02 -15.92 -10.19
N SER A 514 9.61 -14.94 -11.01
CA SER A 514 9.40 -15.17 -12.44
C SER A 514 10.70 -15.51 -13.19
N PHE A 515 11.85 -15.00 -12.75
CA PHE A 515 13.15 -15.39 -13.30
C PHE A 515 13.50 -16.85 -12.98
N ARG A 516 13.35 -17.28 -11.72
CA ARG A 516 13.60 -18.69 -11.33
C ARG A 516 12.70 -19.65 -12.14
N ASN A 517 11.41 -19.34 -12.24
CA ASN A 517 10.44 -20.14 -12.99
C ASN A 517 10.77 -20.19 -14.50
N TYR A 518 11.24 -19.09 -15.08
CA TYR A 518 11.71 -19.05 -16.47
C TYR A 518 12.95 -19.93 -16.68
N ILE A 519 13.93 -19.89 -15.77
CA ILE A 519 15.16 -20.70 -15.85
C ILE A 519 14.87 -22.19 -15.72
N SER A 520 14.12 -22.61 -14.70
CA SER A 520 13.75 -24.02 -14.50
C SER A 520 12.71 -24.52 -15.52
N GLY A 521 11.96 -23.59 -16.12
CA GLY A 521 10.93 -23.85 -17.11
C GLY A 521 11.45 -24.39 -18.45
N GLY A 522 10.51 -24.96 -19.20
CA GLY A 522 10.72 -25.50 -20.55
C GLY A 522 11.03 -24.47 -21.65
N ILE A 523 11.00 -23.16 -21.37
CA ILE A 523 11.49 -22.13 -22.30
C ILE A 523 13.02 -22.09 -22.24
N ALA A 524 13.61 -21.68 -21.11
CA ALA A 524 15.05 -21.60 -20.97
C ALA A 524 15.71 -22.98 -20.96
N LYS A 525 15.02 -24.00 -20.41
CA LYS A 525 15.57 -25.35 -20.17
C LYS A 525 16.90 -25.26 -19.43
N GLY A 526 16.93 -24.37 -18.46
CA GLY A 526 18.11 -23.96 -17.73
C GLY A 526 18.24 -24.64 -16.38
N LYS A 527 19.20 -24.16 -15.62
CA LYS A 527 19.46 -24.54 -14.23
C LYS A 527 20.25 -23.41 -13.54
N TRP A 528 20.41 -23.51 -12.23
CA TRP A 528 21.41 -22.75 -11.50
C TRP A 528 22.35 -23.69 -10.76
N ASP A 529 23.65 -23.38 -10.82
CA ASP A 529 24.68 -23.99 -9.99
C ASP A 529 25.00 -23.02 -8.84
N LEU A 530 25.17 -23.54 -7.63
CA LEU A 530 25.38 -22.76 -6.41
C LEU A 530 26.74 -23.07 -5.78
N THR A 531 27.36 -22.09 -5.14
CA THR A 531 28.57 -22.27 -4.33
C THR A 531 28.44 -21.44 -3.06
N ASP A 532 28.64 -22.06 -1.90
CA ASP A 532 28.46 -21.49 -0.55
C ASP A 532 27.09 -20.83 -0.28
N VAL A 533 26.08 -21.22 -1.05
CA VAL A 533 24.68 -20.77 -0.96
C VAL A 533 23.76 -22.00 -1.04
N SER A 534 22.75 -22.07 -0.17
CA SER A 534 21.69 -23.09 -0.27
C SER A 534 20.43 -22.53 -0.91
N TYR A 535 19.53 -23.41 -1.37
CA TYR A 535 18.24 -23.02 -1.93
C TYR A 535 17.12 -23.88 -1.35
N ALA A 536 16.09 -23.23 -0.80
CA ALA A 536 14.89 -23.86 -0.29
C ALA A 536 13.72 -22.87 -0.36
N ASN A 537 12.49 -23.37 -0.51
CA ASN A 537 11.25 -22.57 -0.40
C ASN A 537 11.24 -21.27 -1.26
N GLY A 538 11.85 -21.32 -2.45
CA GLY A 538 11.94 -20.17 -3.35
C GLY A 538 13.02 -19.13 -3.01
N LYS A 539 13.73 -19.26 -1.88
CA LYS A 539 14.80 -18.33 -1.47
C LYS A 539 16.18 -19.00 -1.59
N TYR A 540 17.16 -18.19 -2.00
CA TYR A 540 18.58 -18.49 -1.82
C TYR A 540 18.98 -18.02 -0.42
N SER A 541 19.76 -18.82 0.29
CA SER A 541 20.17 -18.55 1.68
C SER A 541 21.69 -18.49 1.77
N TRP A 542 22.17 -17.32 2.19
CA TRP A 542 23.59 -17.05 2.47
C TRP A 542 23.85 -17.11 3.97
N SER A 543 25.04 -17.57 4.35
CA SER A 543 25.47 -17.62 5.75
C SER A 543 26.96 -17.26 5.87
N GLY A 544 27.46 -17.08 7.10
CA GLY A 544 28.84 -16.66 7.32
C GLY A 544 29.13 -15.22 6.88
N GLY A 545 28.09 -14.37 6.81
CA GLY A 545 28.24 -12.97 6.47
C GLY A 545 29.05 -12.21 7.53
N THR A 546 29.80 -11.21 7.08
CA THR A 546 30.70 -10.38 7.90
C THR A 546 30.44 -8.89 7.61
N GLY A 547 30.98 -7.97 8.42
CA GLY A 547 30.63 -6.57 8.27
C GLY A 547 30.79 -5.72 9.52
N THR A 548 30.17 -4.54 9.49
CA THR A 548 30.13 -3.56 10.59
C THR A 548 28.80 -2.82 10.56
N PHE A 549 28.29 -2.44 11.73
CA PHE A 549 27.12 -1.56 11.85
C PHE A 549 27.34 -0.56 12.98
N THR A 550 27.07 0.72 12.72
CA THR A 550 27.27 1.84 13.65
C THR A 550 26.29 2.96 13.30
N ASP A 551 25.56 3.48 14.29
CA ASP A 551 24.68 4.66 14.15
C ASP A 551 23.69 4.61 12.96
N GLY A 552 23.03 3.46 12.79
CA GLY A 552 22.06 3.24 11.72
C GLY A 552 22.66 3.01 10.34
N SER A 553 24.00 3.05 10.21
CA SER A 553 24.73 2.80 8.97
C SER A 553 25.56 1.52 9.07
N GLY A 554 25.90 0.89 7.95
CA GLY A 554 26.74 -0.30 7.98
C GLY A 554 27.04 -0.92 6.62
N SER A 555 27.78 -2.02 6.66
CA SER A 555 28.01 -2.88 5.49
C SER A 555 27.98 -4.34 5.91
N LEU A 556 27.27 -5.19 5.17
CA LEU A 556 27.27 -6.64 5.30
C LEU A 556 27.83 -7.27 4.02
N LYS A 557 28.73 -8.25 4.13
CA LYS A 557 29.31 -8.99 3.00
C LYS A 557 29.02 -10.47 3.14
N PHE A 558 28.52 -11.09 2.08
CA PHE A 558 28.11 -12.50 2.05
C PHE A 558 28.94 -13.29 1.04
N PRO A 559 29.57 -14.42 1.43
CA PRO A 559 30.30 -15.27 0.50
C PRO A 559 29.34 -16.05 -0.41
N GLY A 560 29.84 -16.51 -1.55
CA GLY A 560 29.13 -17.45 -2.41
C GLY A 560 28.78 -16.94 -3.81
N THR A 561 28.08 -17.76 -4.58
CA THR A 561 27.83 -17.53 -6.01
C THR A 561 26.51 -18.18 -6.45
N LEU A 562 25.75 -17.44 -7.26
CA LEU A 562 24.66 -17.96 -8.09
C LEU A 562 25.13 -18.00 -9.55
N HIS A 563 25.06 -19.14 -10.23
CA HIS A 563 25.38 -19.25 -11.66
C HIS A 563 24.20 -19.82 -12.45
N PHE A 564 23.46 -18.95 -13.14
CA PHE A 564 22.31 -19.29 -13.96
C PHE A 564 22.74 -19.59 -15.39
N THR A 565 22.25 -20.70 -15.94
CA THR A 565 22.50 -21.10 -17.33
C THR A 565 21.20 -21.51 -18.01
N GLY A 566 21.01 -21.15 -19.28
CA GLY A 566 19.79 -21.41 -20.04
C GLY A 566 19.99 -21.21 -21.54
N HIS A 567 18.97 -21.53 -22.34
CA HIS A 567 18.99 -21.41 -23.81
C HIS A 567 20.21 -22.06 -24.47
N LYS A 568 20.63 -23.22 -23.94
CA LYS A 568 21.84 -23.96 -24.36
C LYS A 568 23.15 -23.17 -24.20
N GLY A 569 23.23 -22.31 -23.19
CA GLY A 569 24.42 -21.49 -22.88
C GLY A 569 24.41 -20.10 -23.49
N ILE A 570 23.33 -19.71 -24.18
CA ILE A 570 23.14 -18.31 -24.60
C ILE A 570 22.90 -17.45 -23.35
N LEU A 571 21.97 -17.87 -22.49
CA LEU A 571 21.84 -17.32 -21.15
C LEU A 571 22.92 -17.96 -20.28
N ASP A 572 23.85 -17.12 -19.82
CA ASP A 572 24.86 -17.43 -18.82
C ASP A 572 25.00 -16.17 -17.97
N THR A 573 24.63 -16.25 -16.69
CA THR A 573 24.61 -15.13 -15.75
C THR A 573 25.15 -15.59 -14.41
N LYS A 574 26.29 -15.04 -14.00
CA LYS A 574 26.93 -15.31 -12.71
C LYS A 574 26.84 -14.08 -11.82
N LEU A 575 26.37 -14.26 -10.59
CA LEU A 575 26.38 -13.25 -9.52
C LEU A 575 27.20 -13.78 -8.34
N SER A 576 28.14 -12.99 -7.83
CA SER A 576 28.97 -13.31 -6.66
C SER A 576 29.25 -12.08 -5.80
N ASP A 577 29.95 -12.27 -4.67
CA ASP A 577 30.53 -11.19 -3.86
C ASP A 577 29.49 -10.18 -3.34
N PHE A 578 28.31 -10.70 -2.99
CA PHE A 578 27.16 -9.91 -2.53
C PHE A 578 27.51 -9.09 -1.29
N HIS A 579 27.19 -7.79 -1.33
CA HIS A 579 27.27 -6.96 -0.14
C HIS A 579 26.19 -5.89 -0.07
N LEU A 580 25.65 -5.67 1.13
CA LEU A 580 24.63 -4.68 1.42
C LEU A 580 25.28 -3.50 2.13
N GLU A 581 25.27 -2.32 1.52
CA GLU A 581 25.49 -1.05 2.23
C GLU A 581 24.16 -0.59 2.85
N ILE A 582 24.22 -0.09 4.09
CA ILE A 582 23.08 0.37 4.89
C ILE A 582 23.31 1.84 5.25
N ASP A 583 22.33 2.70 4.97
CA ASP A 583 22.28 4.13 5.30
C ASP A 583 20.89 4.47 5.85
N GLY A 584 20.72 4.25 7.16
CA GLY A 584 19.45 4.41 7.86
C GLY A 584 18.37 3.50 7.30
N SER A 585 17.33 4.11 6.72
CA SER A 585 16.20 3.41 6.08
C SER A 585 16.44 3.02 4.62
N HIS A 586 17.65 3.21 4.08
CA HIS A 586 17.97 2.92 2.68
C HIS A 586 19.12 1.91 2.60
N GLY A 587 18.97 0.91 1.72
CA GLY A 587 20.02 -0.07 1.45
C GLY A 587 20.39 -0.14 -0.02
N LYS A 588 21.64 -0.50 -0.29
CA LYS A 588 22.15 -0.83 -1.63
C LYS A 588 22.77 -2.22 -1.61
N LEU A 589 22.14 -3.15 -2.30
CA LEU A 589 22.70 -4.49 -2.52
C LEU A 589 23.57 -4.45 -3.77
N TYR A 590 24.87 -4.70 -3.59
CA TYR A 590 25.86 -4.87 -4.63
C TYR A 590 26.08 -6.36 -4.92
N ALA A 591 26.53 -6.64 -6.14
CA ALA A 591 27.07 -7.93 -6.53
C ALA A 591 28.10 -7.74 -7.65
N THR A 592 29.09 -8.65 -7.72
CA THR A 592 29.91 -8.82 -8.92
C THR A 592 29.14 -9.64 -9.94
N ILE A 593 28.95 -9.11 -11.15
CA ILE A 593 28.09 -9.73 -12.17
C ILE A 593 28.81 -9.89 -13.51
N SER A 594 28.73 -11.09 -14.07
CA SER A 594 29.07 -11.37 -15.47
C SER A 594 27.85 -12.01 -16.13
N SER A 595 27.44 -11.49 -17.30
CA SER A 595 26.21 -11.94 -17.96
C SER A 595 26.29 -11.81 -19.48
N ASN A 596 25.63 -12.73 -20.18
CA ASN A 596 25.50 -12.71 -21.63
C ASN A 596 24.32 -11.84 -22.12
N ASP A 597 24.48 -11.24 -23.30
CA ASP A 597 23.37 -10.66 -24.07
C ASP A 597 22.52 -11.74 -24.79
N MET A 598 21.47 -11.32 -25.51
CA MET A 598 20.56 -12.23 -26.23
C MET A 598 21.24 -13.00 -27.38
N GLU A 599 22.42 -12.55 -27.81
CA GLU A 599 23.26 -13.17 -28.82
C GLU A 599 24.26 -14.19 -28.20
N GLY A 600 24.35 -14.25 -26.87
CA GLY A 600 25.25 -15.13 -26.13
C GLY A 600 26.66 -14.56 -25.95
N LYS A 601 26.86 -13.26 -26.13
CA LYS A 601 28.14 -12.58 -25.91
C LYS A 601 28.21 -12.09 -24.47
N ASN A 602 29.25 -12.52 -23.76
CA ASN A 602 29.48 -12.14 -22.38
C ASN A 602 29.87 -10.66 -22.22
N LYS A 603 29.33 -10.04 -21.17
CA LYS A 603 29.75 -8.75 -20.62
C LYS A 603 30.01 -8.92 -19.13
N ASP A 604 31.23 -8.58 -18.72
CA ASP A 604 31.57 -8.39 -17.32
C ASP A 604 31.11 -6.98 -16.90
N TYR A 605 30.28 -6.92 -15.86
CA TYR A 605 29.81 -5.68 -15.26
C TYR A 605 30.70 -5.25 -14.08
N GLY A 606 31.52 -6.16 -13.55
CA GLY A 606 32.23 -5.97 -12.30
C GLY A 606 31.28 -5.90 -11.10
N ASP A 607 31.79 -5.32 -10.01
CA ASP A 607 31.07 -5.05 -8.77
C ASP A 607 30.19 -3.81 -8.91
N VAL A 608 28.86 -3.99 -8.87
CA VAL A 608 27.87 -2.97 -9.19
C VAL A 608 26.73 -2.96 -8.18
N VAL A 609 26.11 -1.79 -7.96
CA VAL A 609 24.84 -1.71 -7.23
C VAL A 609 23.79 -2.47 -8.04
N PHE A 610 23.38 -3.64 -7.59
CA PHE A 610 22.42 -4.50 -8.27
C PHE A 610 20.98 -4.06 -7.98
N ALA A 611 20.68 -3.82 -6.70
CA ALA A 611 19.34 -3.49 -6.24
C ALA A 611 19.34 -2.43 -5.13
N ASN A 612 18.30 -1.61 -5.09
CA ASN A 612 17.95 -0.81 -3.91
C ASN A 612 17.11 -1.67 -2.95
N VAL A 613 17.30 -1.46 -1.65
CA VAL A 613 16.59 -2.19 -0.58
C VAL A 613 15.91 -1.17 0.34
N ASP A 614 14.61 -1.34 0.58
CA ASP A 614 13.87 -0.54 1.56
C ASP A 614 14.16 -1.06 2.98
N LEU A 615 14.90 -0.27 3.76
CA LEU A 615 15.29 -0.61 5.13
C LEU A 615 14.48 0.20 6.16
N SER A 616 13.33 0.77 5.79
CA SER A 616 12.40 1.42 6.74
C SER A 616 11.95 0.50 7.88
N GLY A 617 11.92 -0.82 7.65
CA GLY A 617 11.62 -1.85 8.64
C GLY A 617 12.84 -2.40 9.42
N ILE A 618 14.03 -1.79 9.30
CA ILE A 618 15.24 -2.28 9.99
C ILE A 618 15.10 -2.20 11.51
N ARG A 619 15.50 -3.27 12.20
CA ARG A 619 15.53 -3.35 13.67
C ARG A 619 16.96 -3.51 14.14
N ALA A 620 17.30 -2.78 15.19
CA ALA A 620 18.63 -2.73 15.78
C ALA A 620 18.49 -2.81 17.31
N ASP A 621 18.49 -4.04 17.85
CA ASP A 621 18.24 -4.31 19.26
C ASP A 621 19.18 -5.41 19.80
N GLY A 622 19.46 -5.39 21.11
CA GLY A 622 20.10 -6.52 21.81
C GLY A 622 21.49 -6.95 21.34
N GLY A 623 22.20 -6.14 20.54
CA GLY A 623 23.44 -6.57 19.87
C GLY A 623 23.20 -7.31 18.54
N SER A 624 22.05 -7.09 17.90
CA SER A 624 21.69 -7.62 16.59
C SER A 624 21.11 -6.55 15.67
N VAL A 625 21.15 -6.79 14.36
CA VAL A 625 20.52 -5.96 13.34
C VAL A 625 19.82 -6.87 12.34
N SER A 626 18.56 -6.59 12.03
CA SER A 626 17.78 -7.41 11.11
C SER A 626 16.75 -6.62 10.31
N VAL A 627 16.36 -7.18 9.17
CA VAL A 627 15.17 -6.76 8.41
C VAL A 627 14.46 -8.01 7.91
N SER A 628 13.14 -7.94 7.77
CA SER A 628 12.32 -9.03 7.24
C SER A 628 11.52 -8.53 6.05
N ASP A 629 11.61 -9.27 4.95
CA ASP A 629 10.90 -9.06 3.69
C ASP A 629 10.96 -7.61 3.17
N ALA A 630 12.15 -7.01 3.27
CA ALA A 630 12.46 -5.70 2.71
C ALA A 630 12.21 -5.69 1.20
N LYS A 631 11.43 -4.72 0.71
CA LYS A 631 11.20 -4.53 -0.72
C LYS A 631 12.52 -4.26 -1.43
N THR A 632 12.77 -4.95 -2.54
CA THR A 632 13.94 -4.72 -3.37
C THR A 632 13.56 -4.33 -4.80
N THR A 633 14.33 -3.45 -5.43
CA THR A 633 14.08 -2.97 -6.80
C THR A 633 15.38 -2.93 -7.59
N PHE A 634 15.33 -3.29 -8.88
CA PHE A 634 16.49 -3.21 -9.76
C PHE A 634 17.05 -1.78 -9.83
N THR A 635 18.38 -1.65 -9.83
CA THR A 635 19.00 -0.44 -10.41
C THR A 635 19.03 -0.54 -11.94
N GLN A 636 19.39 0.55 -12.63
CA GLN A 636 19.64 0.48 -14.07
C GLN A 636 20.70 -0.58 -14.41
N THR A 637 21.85 -0.57 -13.72
CA THR A 637 22.93 -1.52 -13.99
C THR A 637 22.55 -2.96 -13.66
N GLY A 638 21.72 -3.18 -12.64
CA GLY A 638 21.15 -4.49 -12.33
C GLY A 638 20.19 -4.99 -13.41
N ALA A 639 19.35 -4.11 -13.96
CA ALA A 639 18.43 -4.43 -15.06
C ALA A 639 19.18 -4.72 -16.38
N ASP A 640 20.17 -3.89 -16.73
CA ASP A 640 21.06 -4.10 -17.89
C ASP A 640 21.72 -5.49 -17.87
N ALA A 641 22.15 -5.94 -16.67
CA ALA A 641 22.79 -7.24 -16.46
C ALA A 641 21.89 -8.46 -16.73
N PHE A 642 20.59 -8.25 -16.86
CA PHE A 642 19.61 -9.25 -17.30
C PHE A 642 19.16 -8.98 -18.75
N ALA A 643 20.10 -8.54 -19.60
CA ALA A 643 19.93 -8.27 -21.03
C ALA A 643 18.75 -7.34 -21.39
N ASN A 644 18.38 -6.44 -20.48
CA ASN A 644 17.23 -5.53 -20.59
C ASN A 644 15.87 -6.26 -20.73
N PHE A 645 15.74 -7.46 -20.14
CA PHE A 645 14.42 -8.08 -19.90
C PHE A 645 13.66 -7.45 -18.73
N TYR A 646 14.37 -6.71 -17.88
CA TYR A 646 13.83 -5.96 -16.75
C TYR A 646 14.18 -4.47 -16.91
N GLU A 647 13.46 -3.62 -16.19
CA GLU A 647 13.64 -2.16 -16.20
C GLU A 647 14.12 -1.67 -14.82
N ALA A 648 14.77 -0.51 -14.76
CA ALA A 648 15.17 0.11 -13.49
C ALA A 648 13.92 0.40 -12.62
N GLY A 649 14.03 0.15 -11.31
CA GLY A 649 12.93 0.29 -10.36
C GLY A 649 11.94 -0.88 -10.36
N GLN A 650 12.03 -1.83 -11.31
CA GLN A 650 11.18 -3.03 -11.30
C GLN A 650 11.44 -3.87 -10.05
N GLU A 651 10.36 -4.37 -9.44
CA GLU A 651 10.42 -5.09 -8.17
C GLU A 651 11.07 -6.47 -8.33
N LEU A 652 11.95 -6.77 -7.39
CA LEU A 652 12.62 -8.04 -7.16
C LEU A 652 11.97 -8.72 -5.95
N ASP A 653 12.27 -10.01 -5.72
CA ASP A 653 11.72 -10.69 -4.54
C ASP A 653 12.17 -9.99 -3.23
N PRO A 654 11.37 -10.00 -2.16
CA PRO A 654 11.74 -9.34 -0.92
C PRO A 654 12.93 -10.02 -0.23
N LEU A 655 13.76 -9.22 0.43
CA LEU A 655 15.03 -9.62 1.04
C LEU A 655 14.92 -9.59 2.57
N SER A 656 15.37 -10.65 3.23
CA SER A 656 15.53 -10.69 4.70
C SER A 656 17.00 -10.84 5.05
N PHE A 657 17.45 -10.22 6.14
CA PHE A 657 18.76 -10.50 6.71
C PHE A 657 18.73 -10.41 8.24
N SER A 658 19.68 -11.10 8.88
CA SER A 658 19.95 -10.95 10.31
C SER A 658 21.46 -10.99 10.55
N ALA A 659 21.95 -10.14 11.45
CA ALA A 659 23.36 -9.98 11.78
C ALA A 659 23.56 -9.82 13.29
N THR A 660 24.46 -10.61 13.87
CA THR A 660 24.83 -10.54 15.30
C THR A 660 26.11 -9.71 15.46
N LEU A 661 26.06 -8.66 16.26
CA LEU A 661 27.16 -7.73 16.49
C LEU A 661 28.02 -8.12 17.69
N THR A 662 29.32 -7.88 17.57
CA THR A 662 30.30 -7.89 18.65
C THR A 662 30.99 -6.51 18.74
N GLY A 663 30.77 -5.84 19.86
CA GLY A 663 31.23 -4.48 20.15
C GLY A 663 30.77 -4.09 21.55
N ASP A 664 31.47 -3.18 22.22
CA ASP A 664 31.15 -2.80 23.61
C ASP A 664 29.72 -2.24 23.71
N ALA A 665 28.84 -2.98 24.39
CA ALA A 665 27.73 -2.35 25.07
C ALA A 665 28.34 -1.37 26.08
N ALA A 666 28.15 -0.07 25.85
CA ALA A 666 28.70 0.98 26.70
C ALA A 666 28.40 0.66 28.17
N ALA A 667 29.46 0.45 28.97
CA ALA A 667 29.31 0.03 30.35
C ALA A 667 28.38 1.01 31.10
N PRO A 668 27.44 0.52 31.93
CA PRO A 668 26.53 1.39 32.66
C PRO A 668 27.36 2.40 33.47
N ALA A 669 27.03 3.69 33.30
CA ALA A 669 27.79 4.76 33.92
C ALA A 669 27.87 4.54 35.44
N ALA A 670 29.09 4.61 35.97
CA ALA A 670 29.34 4.34 37.39
C ALA A 670 28.56 5.31 38.29
N ASP A 671 28.09 4.77 39.41
CA ASP A 671 27.16 5.38 40.36
C ASP A 671 27.54 6.82 40.75
N ALA A 672 26.63 7.77 40.50
CA ALA A 672 26.81 9.18 40.76
C ALA A 672 25.98 9.62 41.97
N SER A 673 26.62 9.76 43.13
CA SER A 673 25.96 10.20 44.36
C SER A 673 25.23 11.54 44.21
N PRO A 674 24.02 11.69 44.78
CA PRO A 674 23.22 12.91 44.64
C PRO A 674 23.87 14.12 45.30
N GLN A 675 23.73 15.29 44.67
CA GLN A 675 24.15 16.58 45.22
C GLN A 675 23.00 17.16 46.06
N VAL A 676 23.29 17.51 47.31
CA VAL A 676 22.35 18.17 48.23
C VAL A 676 22.75 19.63 48.38
N THR A 677 21.80 20.54 48.12
CA THR A 677 22.00 21.98 48.28
C THR A 677 21.00 22.53 49.28
N THR A 678 21.46 23.35 50.23
CA THR A 678 20.62 23.90 51.29
C THR A 678 20.55 25.41 51.19
N ARG A 679 19.34 25.98 51.20
CA ARG A 679 19.09 27.42 51.21
C ARG A 679 18.12 27.79 52.32
N VAL A 680 18.33 28.93 52.96
CA VAL A 680 17.34 29.52 53.89
C VAL A 680 16.42 30.45 53.12
N GLU A 681 15.11 30.26 53.27
CA GLU A 681 14.06 31.17 52.81
C GLU A 681 13.33 31.77 54.01
N TYR A 682 12.79 32.98 53.86
CA TYR A 682 11.91 33.59 54.86
C TYR A 682 10.48 33.57 54.31
N ARG A 683 9.54 33.02 55.07
CA ARG A 683 8.12 32.95 54.68
C ARG A 683 7.23 33.50 55.80
N GLY A 684 6.19 34.24 55.40
CA GLY A 684 5.23 34.90 56.28
C GLY A 684 4.52 36.05 55.55
N PRO A 685 3.33 36.49 56.02
CA PRO A 685 2.66 37.66 55.44
C PRO A 685 3.53 38.92 55.58
N GLY A 686 3.74 39.65 54.48
CA GLY A 686 4.49 40.91 54.49
C GLY A 686 6.00 40.79 54.17
N CYS A 687 6.56 39.58 54.03
CA CYS A 687 7.98 39.43 53.65
C CYS A 687 8.25 39.79 52.15
N GLU A 688 7.25 40.29 51.40
CA GLU A 688 7.30 40.58 49.96
C GLU A 688 7.76 42.02 49.61
N ASN A 689 8.03 42.88 50.60
CA ASN A 689 8.41 44.29 50.39
C ASN A 689 9.75 44.70 51.04
N LEU A 690 10.70 43.78 51.13
CA LEU A 690 12.10 44.14 51.42
C LEU A 690 12.85 44.43 50.11
N ALA A 691 13.20 45.70 49.91
CA ALA A 691 14.03 46.14 48.80
C ALA A 691 15.53 46.07 49.20
N GLU A 692 16.24 45.08 48.70
CA GLU A 692 17.71 45.06 48.60
C GLU A 692 18.07 44.72 47.14
N THR A 693 18.82 45.48 46.35
CA THR A 693 20.14 46.12 46.56
C THR A 693 21.27 45.15 46.90
N GLY A 694 21.78 44.46 45.88
CA GLY A 694 23.22 44.23 45.76
C GLY A 694 23.79 42.90 46.26
N ALA A 695 23.46 41.79 45.59
CA ALA A 695 24.39 40.66 45.40
C ALA A 695 23.93 39.76 44.23
N GLN A 696 24.79 38.80 43.84
CA GLN A 696 24.50 37.68 42.93
C GLN A 696 24.41 37.98 41.41
N ARG A 697 25.56 38.24 40.79
CA ARG A 697 25.88 37.67 39.46
C ARG A 697 26.96 36.61 39.62
N PRO A 698 26.70 35.35 39.21
CA PRO A 698 27.75 34.49 38.70
C PRO A 698 27.36 33.80 37.37
N GLN A 699 26.69 34.52 36.47
CA GLN A 699 26.77 34.20 35.04
C GLN A 699 28.00 34.94 34.49
N GLN A 700 28.82 34.22 33.69
CA GLN A 700 30.23 34.52 33.35
C GLN A 700 31.27 34.16 34.42
N LEU A 701 31.57 32.86 34.56
CA LEU A 701 32.92 32.36 34.88
C LEU A 701 33.13 30.83 34.64
N ALA A 702 32.09 30.08 34.25
CA ALA A 702 32.17 28.66 33.91
C ALA A 702 32.85 28.33 32.56
N ALA A 703 33.81 29.16 32.11
CA ALA A 703 34.57 28.97 30.86
C ALA A 703 36.07 28.72 31.08
N VAL A 704 36.54 28.70 32.34
CA VAL A 704 37.98 28.54 32.68
C VAL A 704 38.28 27.23 33.44
N GLY A 705 37.25 26.51 33.91
CA GLY A 705 37.40 25.28 34.70
C GLY A 705 37.85 24.02 33.94
N LEU A 706 37.67 23.95 32.62
CA LEU A 706 37.93 22.74 31.82
C LEU A 706 39.34 22.65 31.23
N ALA A 707 40.14 23.72 31.30
CA ALA A 707 41.53 23.71 30.82
C ALA A 707 42.51 23.02 31.79
N VAL A 708 42.16 22.88 33.08
CA VAL A 708 43.08 22.38 34.13
C VAL A 708 43.07 20.86 34.24
N LEU A 709 41.95 20.19 33.93
CA LEU A 709 41.87 18.72 33.97
C LEU A 709 42.59 18.03 32.78
N ALA A 710 42.69 18.70 31.62
CA ALA A 710 43.48 18.21 30.49
C ALA A 710 45.00 18.14 30.79
N ALA A 711 45.51 19.03 31.66
CA ALA A 711 46.92 19.02 32.09
C ALA A 711 47.24 17.90 33.10
N GLY A 712 46.24 17.46 33.88
CA GLY A 712 46.40 16.36 34.85
C GLY A 712 46.52 14.98 34.21
N ALA A 713 45.76 14.71 33.13
CA ALA A 713 45.82 13.42 32.43
C ALA A 713 47.17 13.23 31.68
N ALA A 714 47.69 14.28 31.05
CA ALA A 714 48.95 14.23 30.30
C ALA A 714 50.17 13.92 31.21
N SER A 715 50.19 14.44 32.44
CA SER A 715 51.27 14.22 33.40
C SER A 715 51.32 12.78 33.95
N VAL A 716 50.17 12.11 34.12
CA VAL A 716 50.10 10.70 34.53
C VAL A 716 50.57 9.74 33.42
N VAL A 717 50.26 10.03 32.15
CA VAL A 717 50.72 9.22 31.01
C VAL A 717 52.24 9.35 30.78
N ILE A 718 52.79 10.55 30.96
CA ILE A 718 54.24 10.80 30.85
C ILE A 718 55.01 10.16 32.02
N ALA A 719 54.44 10.14 33.23
CA ALA A 719 55.03 9.44 34.37
C ALA A 719 55.05 7.91 34.17
N ARG A 720 53.96 7.29 33.69
CA ARG A 720 53.90 5.84 33.43
C ARG A 720 54.85 5.38 32.31
N ARG A 721 55.07 6.18 31.26
CA ARG A 721 56.05 5.85 30.21
C ARG A 721 57.53 5.91 30.64
N ARG A 722 57.86 6.52 31.79
CA ARG A 722 59.25 6.55 32.33
C ARG A 722 59.57 5.43 33.32
N LEU A 723 58.58 4.66 33.78
CA LEU A 723 58.78 3.52 34.68
C LEU A 723 58.95 2.19 33.94
N ASN A 724 58.20 1.96 32.85
CA ASN A 724 58.29 0.71 32.09
C ASN A 724 59.46 0.63 31.09
N GLY A 725 60.29 1.68 31.01
CA GLY A 725 61.53 1.70 30.21
C GLY A 725 62.78 1.25 30.96
N ARG A 726 62.65 0.71 32.19
CA ARG A 726 63.78 0.45 33.10
C ARG A 726 63.79 -0.94 33.74
N GLN A 727 63.22 -1.93 33.05
CA GLN A 727 63.48 -3.38 33.15
C GLN A 727 63.33 -3.93 31.72
N ARG A 728 64.13 -4.81 31.09
CA ARG A 728 65.24 -5.71 31.49
C ARG A 728 65.16 -6.33 32.87
#